data_AF-A0A847H2I7-F1
#
_entry.id   AF-A0A847H2I7-F1
#
_cell.length_a   1.000
_cell.length_b   1.000
_cell.length_c   1.000
_cell.angle_alpha   90.00
_cell.angle_beta   90.00
_cell.angle_gamma   90.00
#
_symmetry.space_group_name_H-M   'P 1'
#
loop_
_entity.id
_entity.type
_entity.pdbx_description
1 polymer ?
#
loop_
_entity_poly.entity_id
_entity_poly.type
_entity_poly.pdbx_seq_one_letter_code
_entity_poly.pdbx_strand_id
1 'polypeptide(L)'
;MTCLRLFAFFPVSLIFAVLLSAAAGFPASAGDLPNPYPRQVLVGEQLLRWDFAADAEGWRAVNQCELAAREGLLTIRSSGDDPYLAAPAAVDGGEFVVRLRIKSQTDGTGQIFWSSTKHPGFAAERVASFRMTHDGQWRECELRLAIDGNLTALRLDPGTAPGEVQLDWIAVHRGGLHPLEIVALEQTPDAVNVRLKNHGAQAIPATVNGASHTVAAHGESRVSLSVGGQSTLAAVPIRVAAPGLTALQRTAWVHRVGIPIDAVTKTVGSWTIEAARDGSEVRLRRNGQLAAAVAPLVRVGETLPKLTLAGDAWPLQYAGDGLSVCLEATGDGELSVKITAAHTVEGPVVRSYGALEQGLFAGVEYLGKGEHSSSTLDIETPEHLRFEPDPMKVTMPLMATVTDLASVGVAWDDMTLQPVFAVPDFLDGTASHRLALKGKSIQAAIRLGDGWNAGGRLEPLILWAVQRRGLPPLPAPPRSFEDQMKLSLAAYRGMVYDAQTGGYYHAVVPGGRQMRGGYLADHASAIWRITGQMPDLPRLQFGGAHVANYASYFVSGRAADWLRTINGMADGLIRVQQPDGSYRYDGDYRRGHFEDTASGICSRPAHQLLEHAYYTGSQKSLAAALKTLEFMKRFRTPRGAQTWEVPLHTPDILASGQAVWACVRAYQLTGDRSHLAEARRWAVTGLPFVYQWSNQPIMRYATTPVYGATHWKAPNWIGLPVQWCGTVYAYGLLLLAPYDDTLDWRQVAEGILICGEQMQYPDGPSVGCLPDVFELKSQRRRPADINPGALVSLRLLVAGKLDNLSVAADGRHRVVSPFPVTLRDGAARIAAQPGAKYQVLIDGARITDVTSQGQDAIPLDAGTPRR
;
A
#
# COMPACT_ATOMS: atom_id res chain seq x y z
N MET A 1 37.66 -52.22 -55.57
CA MET A 1 38.69 -53.17 -55.08
C MET A 1 39.35 -52.52 -53.87
N THR A 2 39.38 -53.03 -52.64
CA THR A 2 38.88 -54.25 -51.98
C THR A 2 39.00 -53.91 -50.47
N CYS A 3 37.90 -53.73 -49.74
CA CYS A 3 37.34 -54.65 -48.73
C CYS A 3 38.31 -55.18 -47.65
N LEU A 4 38.02 -54.86 -46.37
CA LEU A 4 37.93 -55.87 -45.31
C LEU A 4 36.89 -55.46 -44.24
N ARG A 5 36.15 -56.46 -43.75
CA ARG A 5 34.96 -56.42 -42.87
C ARG A 5 35.36 -56.28 -41.39
N LEU A 6 34.49 -55.85 -40.46
CA LEU A 6 33.61 -56.73 -39.66
C LEU A 6 32.49 -55.97 -38.89
N PHE A 7 31.26 -56.46 -39.10
CA PHE A 7 30.08 -56.62 -38.20
C PHE A 7 29.27 -55.46 -37.59
N ALA A 8 27.99 -55.78 -37.36
CA ALA A 8 26.81 -54.94 -37.32
C ALA A 8 25.88 -55.26 -36.12
N PHE A 9 24.89 -54.38 -35.92
CA PHE A 9 23.59 -54.49 -35.18
C PHE A 9 23.57 -54.28 -33.65
N PHE A 10 22.97 -53.17 -33.17
CA PHE A 10 21.54 -52.99 -32.80
C PHE A 10 21.30 -51.53 -32.28
N PRO A 11 20.10 -50.93 -32.44
CA PRO A 11 19.75 -49.60 -31.94
C PRO A 11 19.10 -49.68 -30.55
N VAL A 12 19.42 -48.75 -29.65
CA VAL A 12 18.68 -48.57 -28.39
C VAL A 12 18.33 -47.09 -28.21
N SER A 13 17.02 -46.88 -28.15
CA SER A 13 16.28 -45.69 -27.81
C SER A 13 16.81 -44.99 -26.56
N LEU A 14 17.13 -43.70 -26.67
CA LEU A 14 17.09 -42.78 -25.53
C LEU A 14 16.02 -41.74 -25.80
N ILE A 15 14.85 -41.97 -25.21
CA ILE A 15 13.77 -41.00 -25.10
C ILE A 15 14.30 -39.86 -24.23
N PHE A 16 14.77 -38.77 -24.85
CA PHE A 16 14.87 -37.49 -24.16
C PHE A 16 13.47 -36.89 -24.15
N ALA A 17 12.73 -37.17 -23.08
CA ALA A 17 11.54 -36.41 -22.74
C ALA A 17 11.98 -34.96 -22.49
N VAL A 18 11.68 -34.09 -23.44
CA VAL A 18 11.76 -32.64 -23.29
C VAL A 18 10.73 -32.28 -22.21
N LEU A 19 11.20 -32.16 -20.96
CA LEU A 19 10.47 -31.47 -19.91
C LEU A 19 10.47 -29.98 -20.27
N LEU A 20 9.44 -29.58 -21.03
CA LEU A 20 8.95 -28.20 -21.04
C LEU A 20 8.44 -27.90 -19.62
N SER A 21 9.32 -27.40 -18.76
CA SER A 21 8.92 -26.67 -17.56
C SER A 21 8.41 -25.30 -17.97
N ALA A 22 7.19 -25.27 -18.52
CA ALA A 22 6.36 -24.09 -18.41
C ALA A 22 6.17 -23.83 -16.92
N ALA A 23 6.74 -22.73 -16.42
CA ALA A 23 6.48 -22.22 -15.07
C ALA A 23 5.02 -21.77 -15.00
N ALA A 24 4.11 -22.73 -14.86
CA ALA A 24 2.75 -22.49 -14.42
C ALA A 24 2.84 -22.07 -12.94
N GLY A 25 2.35 -20.87 -12.63
CA GLY A 25 2.21 -20.40 -11.26
C GLY A 25 1.36 -21.39 -10.48
N PHE A 26 2.00 -22.21 -9.64
CA PHE A 26 1.30 -23.06 -8.69
C PHE A 26 0.68 -22.17 -7.61
N PRO A 27 -0.52 -22.51 -7.11
CA PRO A 27 -1.03 -21.88 -5.89
C PRO A 27 0.01 -22.07 -4.77
N ALA A 28 0.17 -21.04 -3.92
CA ALA A 28 1.00 -21.12 -2.73
C ALA A 28 0.72 -22.44 -1.99
N SER A 29 1.77 -23.20 -1.69
CA SER A 29 1.59 -24.41 -0.89
C SER A 29 1.08 -24.00 0.50
N ALA A 30 0.39 -24.89 1.21
CA ALA A 30 -0.05 -24.60 2.58
C ALA A 30 1.11 -24.28 3.54
N GLY A 31 2.38 -24.52 3.15
CA GLY A 31 3.57 -24.10 3.88
C GLY A 31 4.00 -22.63 3.65
N ASP A 32 3.51 -21.99 2.59
CA ASP A 32 3.85 -20.61 2.21
C ASP A 32 2.79 -19.58 2.65
N LEU A 33 1.62 -20.05 3.10
CA LEU A 33 0.56 -19.19 3.61
C LEU A 33 0.90 -18.63 4.99
N PRO A 34 0.51 -17.38 5.30
CA PRO A 34 0.78 -16.76 6.58
C PRO A 34 0.03 -17.49 7.70
N ASN A 35 0.67 -17.63 8.86
CA ASN A 35 -0.02 -18.00 10.09
C ASN A 35 -0.56 -16.72 10.78
N PRO A 36 -1.87 -16.47 10.76
CA PRO A 36 -2.47 -15.29 11.39
C PRO A 36 -2.36 -15.30 12.92
N TYR A 37 -2.04 -16.46 13.50
CA TYR A 37 -1.89 -16.64 14.94
C TYR A 37 -0.39 -16.81 15.25
N PRO A 38 0.30 -15.76 15.75
CA PRO A 38 1.69 -15.90 16.13
C PRO A 38 1.85 -16.97 17.19
N ARG A 39 3.02 -17.62 17.21
CA ARG A 39 3.37 -18.63 18.21
C ARG A 39 3.12 -18.06 19.62
N GLN A 40 2.25 -18.72 20.38
CA GLN A 40 1.81 -18.21 21.67
C GLN A 40 2.97 -18.11 22.66
N VAL A 41 2.92 -17.11 23.54
CA VAL A 41 3.85 -16.99 24.66
C VAL A 41 3.47 -18.02 25.72
N LEU A 42 4.45 -18.75 26.21
CA LEU A 42 4.31 -19.67 27.34
C LEU A 42 4.83 -18.99 28.59
N VAL A 43 3.92 -18.62 29.48
CA VAL A 43 4.24 -18.12 30.82
C VAL A 43 4.36 -19.30 31.77
N GLY A 44 5.57 -19.56 32.23
CA GLY A 44 5.87 -20.59 33.23
C GLY A 44 5.90 -20.02 34.65
N GLU A 45 6.70 -20.68 35.49
CA GLU A 45 6.88 -20.33 36.90
C GLU A 45 7.27 -18.86 37.09
N GLN A 46 6.65 -18.21 38.08
CA GLN A 46 7.05 -16.88 38.52
C GLN A 46 8.39 -16.97 39.26
N LEU A 47 9.41 -16.30 38.73
CA LEU A 47 10.77 -16.32 39.29
C LEU A 47 11.02 -15.12 40.21
N LEU A 48 10.35 -13.98 39.92
CA LEU A 48 10.51 -12.73 40.65
C LEU A 48 9.21 -11.94 40.59
N ARG A 49 8.88 -11.21 41.66
CA ARG A 49 7.74 -10.29 41.71
C ARG A 49 8.06 -9.09 42.59
N TRP A 50 7.61 -7.93 42.14
CA TRP A 50 7.49 -6.71 42.90
C TRP A 50 6.01 -6.36 43.01
N ASP A 51 5.52 -6.16 44.23
CA ASP A 51 4.14 -5.76 44.54
C ASP A 51 4.05 -4.44 45.31
N PHE A 52 5.20 -3.84 45.64
CA PHE A 52 5.30 -2.53 46.26
C PHE A 52 4.51 -2.38 47.58
N ALA A 53 4.24 -3.50 48.28
CA ALA A 53 3.46 -3.51 49.51
C ALA A 53 4.15 -2.75 50.65
N ALA A 54 5.48 -2.82 50.71
CA ALA A 54 6.28 -2.20 51.77
C ALA A 54 6.97 -0.91 51.32
N ASP A 55 7.67 -0.94 50.18
CA ASP A 55 8.43 0.17 49.60
C ASP A 55 8.57 0.04 48.07
N ALA A 56 9.60 0.65 47.45
CA ALA A 56 9.85 0.55 46.01
C ALA A 56 10.57 -0.76 45.60
N GLU A 57 10.89 -1.64 46.55
CA GLU A 57 11.44 -2.99 46.36
C GLU A 57 12.66 -3.05 45.42
N GLY A 58 13.56 -2.09 45.58
CA GLY A 58 14.79 -1.97 44.80
C GLY A 58 14.68 -1.16 43.52
N TRP A 59 13.48 -0.76 43.10
CA TRP A 59 13.30 0.21 42.01
C TRP A 59 13.78 1.60 42.42
N ARG A 60 14.57 2.23 41.55
CA ARG A 60 15.12 3.57 41.76
C ARG A 60 14.83 4.43 40.54
N ALA A 61 14.43 5.68 40.78
CA ALA A 61 14.43 6.71 39.74
C ALA A 61 15.86 6.88 39.22
N VAL A 62 16.03 6.87 37.91
CA VAL A 62 17.36 7.04 37.30
C VAL A 62 17.41 8.29 36.43
N ASN A 63 16.37 8.58 35.65
CA ASN A 63 16.31 9.79 34.83
C ASN A 63 14.89 10.35 34.75
N GLN A 64 14.77 11.67 34.83
CA GLN A 64 13.53 12.44 34.58
C GLN A 64 12.26 11.88 35.22
N CYS A 65 12.36 11.23 36.38
CA CYS A 65 11.22 10.76 37.14
C CYS A 65 11.47 10.75 38.65
N GLU A 66 10.39 10.78 39.42
CA GLU A 66 10.39 10.56 40.87
C GLU A 66 9.51 9.35 41.21
N LEU A 67 9.89 8.59 42.26
CA LEU A 67 9.17 7.41 42.71
C LEU A 67 8.57 7.61 44.10
N ALA A 68 7.34 7.17 44.29
CA ALA A 68 6.70 7.07 45.59
C ALA A 68 5.94 5.74 45.70
N ALA A 69 6.37 4.86 46.61
CA ALA A 69 5.66 3.62 46.93
C ALA A 69 4.74 3.84 48.14
N ARG A 70 3.43 3.63 47.96
CA ARG A 70 2.41 3.75 49.03
C ARG A 70 1.24 2.82 48.72
N GLU A 71 0.68 2.20 49.76
CA GLU A 71 -0.55 1.39 49.66
C GLU A 71 -0.46 0.23 48.64
N GLY A 72 0.72 -0.38 48.48
CA GLY A 72 0.90 -1.46 47.49
C GLY A 72 1.06 -0.97 46.05
N LEU A 73 1.26 0.32 45.83
CA LEU A 73 1.44 0.88 44.49
C LEU A 73 2.75 1.66 44.39
N LEU A 74 3.45 1.51 43.27
CA LEU A 74 4.55 2.40 42.88
C LEU A 74 4.03 3.49 41.96
N THR A 75 4.02 4.72 42.45
CA THR A 75 3.70 5.92 41.65
C THR A 75 4.98 6.50 41.08
N ILE A 76 4.99 6.71 39.77
CA ILE A 76 6.06 7.30 38.99
C ILE A 76 5.57 8.66 38.46
N ARG A 77 6.29 9.73 38.79
CA ARG A 77 6.04 11.06 38.24
C ARG A 77 7.11 11.39 37.22
N SER A 78 6.74 11.36 35.95
CA SER A 78 7.61 11.74 34.83
C SER A 78 7.69 13.26 34.70
N SER A 79 8.89 13.81 34.57
CA SER A 79 9.14 15.26 34.48
C SER A 79 9.67 15.73 33.12
N GLY A 80 9.92 14.82 32.18
CA GLY A 80 10.43 15.14 30.84
C GLY A 80 10.13 14.04 29.81
N ASP A 81 10.88 14.05 28.72
CA ASP A 81 10.63 13.23 27.54
C ASP A 81 11.33 11.84 27.60
N ASP A 82 12.22 11.60 28.56
CA ASP A 82 12.96 10.33 28.76
C ASP A 82 12.95 9.86 30.24
N PRO A 83 11.78 9.65 30.86
CA PRO A 83 11.68 9.14 32.23
C PRO A 83 12.06 7.65 32.28
N TYR A 84 12.93 7.25 33.21
CA TYR A 84 13.15 5.82 33.46
C TYR A 84 13.63 5.48 34.88
N LEU A 85 13.27 4.27 35.30
CA LEU A 85 13.57 3.67 36.59
C LEU A 85 14.18 2.27 36.39
N ALA A 86 14.96 1.80 37.36
CA ALA A 86 15.60 0.48 37.26
C ALA A 86 15.63 -0.26 38.59
N ALA A 87 15.62 -1.59 38.53
CA ALA A 87 15.75 -2.49 39.66
C ALA A 87 16.68 -3.67 39.34
N PRO A 88 17.41 -4.20 40.33
CA PRO A 88 18.13 -5.45 40.19
C PRO A 88 17.14 -6.61 40.01
N ALA A 89 17.48 -7.58 39.16
CA ALA A 89 16.65 -8.72 38.83
C ALA A 89 17.55 -9.95 38.67
N ALA A 90 17.98 -10.56 39.76
CA ALA A 90 18.90 -11.69 39.76
C ALA A 90 18.17 -13.00 39.47
N VAL A 91 18.02 -13.32 38.18
CA VAL A 91 17.23 -14.47 37.73
C VAL A 91 17.99 -15.29 36.70
N ASP A 92 18.11 -16.60 36.95
CA ASP A 92 18.82 -17.52 36.06
C ASP A 92 17.98 -17.93 34.84
N GLY A 93 18.62 -17.95 33.67
CA GLY A 93 18.01 -18.34 32.40
C GLY A 93 18.13 -17.26 31.31
N GLY A 94 17.68 -17.59 30.10
CA GLY A 94 17.78 -16.71 28.92
C GLY A 94 16.45 -16.39 28.23
N GLU A 95 15.33 -16.97 28.67
CA GLU A 95 14.00 -16.66 28.15
C GLU A 95 13.04 -16.37 29.31
N PHE A 96 12.48 -15.17 29.28
CA PHE A 96 11.58 -14.67 30.31
C PHE A 96 10.33 -14.04 29.71
N VAL A 97 9.28 -14.00 30.52
CA VAL A 97 8.11 -13.17 30.28
C VAL A 97 7.96 -12.18 31.43
N VAL A 98 8.00 -10.90 31.13
CA VAL A 98 7.73 -9.83 32.10
C VAL A 98 6.26 -9.45 31.97
N ARG A 99 5.53 -9.59 33.07
CA ARG A 99 4.15 -9.10 33.20
C ARG A 99 4.12 -7.93 34.15
N LEU A 100 3.25 -6.96 33.89
CA LEU A 100 3.06 -5.83 34.77
C LEU A 100 1.64 -5.31 34.71
N ARG A 101 1.12 -4.84 35.84
CA ARG A 101 -0.18 -4.17 35.93
C ARG A 101 0.05 -2.69 36.15
N ILE A 102 -0.33 -1.90 35.15
CA ILE A 102 0.03 -0.50 35.01
C ILE A 102 -1.20 0.35 34.70
N LYS A 103 -1.20 1.57 35.21
CA LYS A 103 -2.17 2.63 34.93
C LYS A 103 -1.38 3.88 34.57
N SER A 104 -1.76 4.56 33.49
CA SER A 104 -1.00 5.72 32.99
C SER A 104 -1.91 6.88 32.62
N GLN A 105 -1.41 8.09 32.91
CA GLN A 105 -1.96 9.38 32.48
C GLN A 105 -0.89 10.23 31.77
N THR A 106 0.17 9.59 31.25
CA THR A 106 1.23 10.21 30.43
C THR A 106 0.88 10.10 28.93
N ASP A 107 1.88 10.26 28.06
CA ASP A 107 1.85 9.86 26.65
C ASP A 107 3.11 9.04 26.32
N GLY A 108 3.08 8.30 25.22
CA GLY A 108 4.24 7.59 24.67
C GLY A 108 4.13 6.06 24.72
N THR A 109 5.22 5.38 24.38
CA THR A 109 5.29 3.91 24.42
C THR A 109 6.01 3.47 25.68
N GLY A 110 5.55 2.38 26.31
CA GLY A 110 6.25 1.79 27.43
C GLY A 110 7.39 0.90 26.94
N GLN A 111 8.53 0.89 27.62
CA GLN A 111 9.66 0.06 27.24
C GLN A 111 10.30 -0.64 28.44
N ILE A 112 10.75 -1.88 28.24
CA ILE A 112 11.55 -2.63 29.20
C ILE A 112 12.92 -2.88 28.59
N PHE A 113 13.96 -2.41 29.29
CA PHE A 113 15.36 -2.72 29.03
C PHE A 113 15.88 -3.73 30.04
N TRP A 114 16.95 -4.44 29.68
CA TRP A 114 17.56 -5.42 30.57
C TRP A 114 19.09 -5.40 30.53
N SER A 115 19.67 -5.82 31.66
CA SER A 115 21.08 -6.13 31.84
C SER A 115 21.21 -7.63 32.10
N SER A 116 22.31 -8.23 31.65
CA SER A 116 22.59 -9.66 31.84
C SER A 116 24.03 -9.90 32.33
N THR A 117 24.35 -11.13 32.72
CA THR A 117 25.71 -11.50 33.11
C THR A 117 26.72 -11.39 31.97
N LYS A 118 26.30 -11.60 30.72
CA LYS A 118 27.19 -11.50 29.55
C LYS A 118 27.19 -10.10 28.92
N HIS A 119 26.08 -9.39 29.03
CA HIS A 119 25.92 -8.04 28.49
C HIS A 119 25.47 -7.09 29.62
N PRO A 120 26.42 -6.63 30.47
CA PRO A 120 26.09 -5.76 31.59
C PRO A 120 25.67 -4.36 31.13
N GLY A 121 24.70 -3.76 31.82
CA GLY A 121 24.16 -2.43 31.55
C GLY A 121 23.01 -2.42 30.53
N PHE A 122 22.40 -1.25 30.34
CA PHE A 122 21.28 -1.04 29.42
C PHE A 122 21.78 -0.42 28.09
N ALA A 123 21.24 -0.88 26.96
CA ALA A 123 21.57 -0.34 25.64
C ALA A 123 20.32 -0.31 24.75
N ALA A 124 20.32 0.60 23.76
CA ALA A 124 19.17 0.91 22.91
C ALA A 124 18.63 -0.32 22.14
N GLU A 125 19.50 -1.28 21.83
CA GLU A 125 19.16 -2.51 21.12
C GLU A 125 18.57 -3.62 22.02
N ARG A 126 18.67 -3.50 23.36
CA ARG A 126 18.15 -4.48 24.33
C ARG A 126 16.88 -3.97 24.99
N VAL A 127 15.84 -3.86 24.18
CA VAL A 127 14.55 -3.28 24.55
C VAL A 127 13.37 -4.10 24.06
N ALA A 128 12.34 -4.20 24.88
CA ALA A 128 11.02 -4.70 24.52
C ALA A 128 10.02 -3.56 24.72
N SER A 129 9.34 -3.15 23.66
CA SER A 129 8.35 -2.08 23.71
C SER A 129 6.94 -2.65 23.82
N PHE A 130 6.06 -1.97 24.54
CA PHE A 130 4.66 -2.32 24.69
C PHE A 130 3.78 -1.08 24.57
N ARG A 131 2.61 -1.27 23.96
CA ARG A 131 1.66 -0.17 23.82
C ARG A 131 1.10 0.18 25.19
N MET A 132 1.29 1.43 25.62
CA MET A 132 0.60 1.99 26.77
C MET A 132 -0.74 2.60 26.33
N THR A 133 -1.76 2.39 27.14
CA THR A 133 -3.05 3.07 26.98
C THR A 133 -3.17 4.06 28.12
N HIS A 134 -3.28 5.34 27.79
CA HIS A 134 -3.25 6.45 28.74
C HIS A 134 -4.68 6.90 29.11
N ASP A 135 -5.53 5.94 29.47
CA ASP A 135 -6.95 6.15 29.79
C ASP A 135 -7.21 6.24 31.31
N GLY A 136 -6.16 6.24 32.11
CA GLY A 136 -6.25 6.18 33.57
C GLY A 136 -6.88 4.89 34.10
N GLN A 137 -7.01 3.83 33.29
CA GLN A 137 -7.49 2.52 33.73
C GLN A 137 -6.32 1.56 33.97
N TRP A 138 -6.54 0.57 34.85
CA TRP A 138 -5.58 -0.51 35.06
C TRP A 138 -5.56 -1.44 33.84
N ARG A 139 -4.35 -1.69 33.33
CA ARG A 139 -4.07 -2.59 32.22
C ARG A 139 -3.00 -3.58 32.63
N GLU A 140 -3.13 -4.83 32.16
CA GLU A 140 -2.03 -5.79 32.24
C GLU A 140 -1.29 -5.82 30.91
N CYS A 141 0.04 -5.80 31.00
CA CYS A 141 0.95 -5.88 29.87
C CYS A 141 1.81 -7.14 30.02
N GLU A 142 2.12 -7.78 28.89
CA GLU A 142 2.98 -8.95 28.82
C GLU A 142 4.05 -8.73 27.74
N LEU A 143 5.31 -8.97 28.11
CA LEU A 143 6.45 -8.80 27.23
C LEU A 143 7.36 -10.03 27.29
N ARG A 144 7.79 -10.52 26.14
CA ARG A 144 8.80 -11.58 26.04
C ARG A 144 10.20 -10.97 26.00
N LEU A 145 11.11 -11.48 26.82
CA LEU A 145 12.52 -11.13 26.82
C LEU A 145 13.32 -12.38 26.49
N ALA A 146 14.08 -12.34 25.39
CA ALA A 146 15.09 -13.33 25.08
C ALA A 146 16.47 -12.68 25.24
N ILE A 147 17.27 -13.19 26.16
CA ILE A 147 18.53 -12.59 26.60
C ILE A 147 19.65 -13.61 26.53
N ASP A 148 20.90 -13.15 26.39
CA ASP A 148 22.09 -13.99 26.45
C ASP A 148 22.76 -13.85 27.83
N GLY A 149 22.82 -14.95 28.59
CA GLY A 149 23.23 -14.96 30.00
C GLY A 149 22.05 -14.86 30.97
N ASN A 150 22.34 -14.71 32.26
CA ASN A 150 21.30 -14.59 33.31
C ASN A 150 20.86 -13.14 33.45
N LEU A 151 19.59 -12.92 33.77
CA LEU A 151 19.06 -11.57 34.01
C LEU A 151 19.71 -11.01 35.27
N THR A 152 20.13 -9.75 35.22
CA THR A 152 20.76 -9.07 36.37
C THR A 152 20.04 -7.79 36.78
N ALA A 153 19.38 -7.09 35.84
CA ALA A 153 18.57 -5.91 36.14
C ALA A 153 17.53 -5.65 35.05
N LEU A 154 16.44 -4.97 35.43
CA LEU A 154 15.46 -4.40 34.52
C LEU A 154 15.45 -2.87 34.63
N ARG A 155 15.20 -2.21 33.50
CA ARG A 155 14.85 -0.79 33.42
C ARG A 155 13.48 -0.67 32.76
N LEU A 156 12.60 0.16 33.33
CA LEU A 156 11.29 0.50 32.78
C LEU A 156 11.30 1.97 32.38
N ASP A 157 10.80 2.22 31.17
CA ASP A 157 10.55 3.54 30.63
C ASP A 157 9.02 3.66 30.49
N PRO A 158 8.34 4.42 31.37
CA PRO A 158 6.88 4.42 31.47
C PRO A 158 6.21 5.46 30.55
N GLY A 159 6.79 5.74 29.38
CA GLY A 159 6.31 6.74 28.42
C GLY A 159 7.38 7.78 28.06
N THR A 160 7.00 8.79 27.28
CA THR A 160 7.91 9.81 26.72
C THR A 160 7.37 11.22 26.90
N ALA A 161 6.61 11.45 27.98
CA ALA A 161 6.02 12.75 28.29
C ALA A 161 5.84 12.92 29.81
N PRO A 162 5.78 14.16 30.31
CA PRO A 162 5.43 14.45 31.70
C PRO A 162 4.05 13.90 32.10
N GLY A 163 3.92 13.47 33.35
CA GLY A 163 2.65 12.97 33.91
C GLY A 163 2.85 11.86 34.92
N GLU A 164 1.75 11.23 35.34
CA GLU A 164 1.76 10.21 36.39
C GLU A 164 1.47 8.81 35.82
N VAL A 165 2.25 7.83 36.29
CA VAL A 165 2.07 6.41 36.02
C VAL A 165 2.07 5.65 37.33
N GLN A 166 1.17 4.69 37.49
CA GLN A 166 1.07 3.84 38.67
C GLN A 166 1.27 2.39 38.27
N LEU A 167 2.05 1.66 39.08
CA LEU A 167 2.22 0.21 38.97
C LEU A 167 1.63 -0.45 40.21
N ASP A 168 0.86 -1.48 39.99
CA ASP A 168 0.38 -2.39 41.04
C ASP A 168 1.40 -3.51 41.26
N TRP A 169 1.92 -4.10 40.18
CA TRP A 169 2.99 -5.09 40.29
C TRP A 169 3.77 -5.24 38.99
N ILE A 170 4.98 -5.77 39.12
CA ILE A 170 5.80 -6.29 38.03
C ILE A 170 6.22 -7.71 38.41
N ALA A 171 6.13 -8.67 37.48
CA ALA A 171 6.55 -10.05 37.70
C ALA A 171 7.39 -10.55 36.52
N VAL A 172 8.46 -11.26 36.83
CA VAL A 172 9.30 -11.97 35.85
C VAL A 172 9.00 -13.45 35.98
N HIS A 173 8.56 -14.04 34.88
CA HIS A 173 8.29 -15.46 34.77
C HIS A 173 9.36 -16.13 33.91
N ARG A 174 9.66 -17.40 34.20
CA ARG A 174 10.28 -18.27 33.21
C ARG A 174 9.32 -18.38 32.05
N GLY A 175 9.77 -18.20 30.81
CA GLY A 175 8.83 -18.29 29.71
C GLY A 175 9.41 -17.87 28.40
N GLY A 176 8.89 -18.46 27.33
CA GLY A 176 9.38 -18.25 25.98
C GLY A 176 8.24 -18.45 25.00
N LEU A 177 8.56 -18.92 23.80
CA LEU A 177 7.54 -19.29 22.84
C LEU A 177 7.05 -20.73 23.12
N HIS A 178 5.74 -20.93 23.12
CA HIS A 178 5.11 -22.23 23.33
C HIS A 178 5.72 -23.29 22.38
N PRO A 179 6.23 -24.44 22.85
CA PRO A 179 7.00 -25.35 21.99
C PRO A 179 6.17 -25.95 20.84
N LEU A 180 4.85 -26.10 21.03
CA LEU A 180 3.92 -26.43 19.95
C LEU A 180 3.33 -25.18 19.31
N GLU A 181 3.04 -25.26 18.02
CA GLU A 181 2.35 -24.21 17.25
C GLU A 181 1.33 -24.85 16.31
N ILE A 182 0.12 -24.31 16.24
CA ILE A 182 -0.81 -24.58 15.14
C ILE A 182 -0.38 -23.70 13.97
N VAL A 183 0.44 -24.24 13.06
CA VAL A 183 1.06 -23.46 11.98
C VAL A 183 0.09 -23.15 10.85
N ALA A 184 -0.86 -24.05 10.59
CA ALA A 184 -1.85 -23.89 9.53
C ALA A 184 -3.06 -24.80 9.76
N LEU A 185 -4.16 -24.45 9.08
CA LEU A 185 -5.32 -25.31 8.90
C LEU A 185 -5.51 -25.58 7.41
N GLU A 186 -5.95 -26.78 7.08
CA GLU A 186 -6.34 -27.17 5.72
C GLU A 186 -7.66 -27.92 5.76
N GLN A 187 -8.68 -27.40 5.10
CA GLN A 187 -9.98 -28.05 5.03
C GLN A 187 -10.09 -28.95 3.80
N THR A 188 -10.72 -30.11 4.00
CA THR A 188 -11.32 -30.94 2.96
C THR A 188 -12.84 -30.93 3.16
N PRO A 189 -13.65 -31.51 2.24
CA PRO A 189 -15.09 -31.56 2.42
C PRO A 189 -15.53 -32.19 3.76
N ASP A 190 -14.77 -33.16 4.28
CA ASP A 190 -15.16 -33.98 5.43
C ASP A 190 -14.24 -33.81 6.65
N ALA A 191 -13.17 -33.02 6.57
CA ALA A 191 -12.17 -32.90 7.63
C ALA A 191 -11.53 -31.51 7.73
N VAL A 192 -11.16 -31.11 8.95
CA VAL A 192 -10.21 -30.03 9.21
C VAL A 192 -8.87 -30.66 9.57
N ASN A 193 -7.85 -30.43 8.76
CA ASN A 193 -6.50 -30.88 9.05
C ASN A 193 -5.73 -29.79 9.78
N VAL A 194 -5.27 -30.11 10.99
CA VAL A 194 -4.47 -29.25 11.85
C VAL A 194 -3.01 -29.59 11.63
N ARG A 195 -2.20 -28.64 11.15
CA ARG A 195 -0.75 -28.79 11.11
C ARG A 195 -0.17 -28.28 12.42
N LEU A 196 0.44 -29.20 13.17
CA LEU A 196 1.12 -28.91 14.42
C LEU A 196 2.62 -29.01 14.22
N LYS A 197 3.34 -27.96 14.63
CA LYS A 197 4.79 -27.95 14.65
C LYS A 197 5.30 -27.99 16.07
N ASN A 198 6.28 -28.84 16.32
CA ASN A 198 7.07 -28.81 17.54
C ASN A 198 8.40 -28.12 17.23
N HIS A 199 8.65 -27.00 17.89
CA HIS A 199 9.90 -26.25 17.78
C HIS A 199 10.95 -26.70 18.80
N GLY A 200 10.57 -27.55 19.76
CA GLY A 200 11.45 -28.06 20.81
C GLY A 200 12.34 -29.21 20.35
N ALA A 201 13.42 -29.43 21.12
CA ALA A 201 14.42 -30.47 20.87
C ALA A 201 14.01 -31.89 21.33
N GLN A 202 12.82 -32.02 21.93
CA GLN A 202 12.28 -33.30 22.40
C GLN A 202 10.91 -33.53 21.78
N ALA A 203 10.54 -34.80 21.58
CA ALA A 203 9.20 -35.16 21.15
C ALA A 203 8.19 -34.81 22.26
N ILE A 204 7.03 -34.27 21.88
CA ILE A 204 6.00 -33.82 22.82
C ILE A 204 4.74 -34.68 22.63
N PRO A 205 4.28 -35.40 23.67
CA PRO A 205 2.95 -35.98 23.66
C PRO A 205 1.92 -34.86 23.74
N ALA A 206 0.96 -34.86 22.82
CA ALA A 206 -0.11 -33.88 22.73
C ALA A 206 -1.44 -34.56 22.48
N THR A 207 -2.52 -33.94 22.90
CA THR A 207 -3.89 -34.33 22.55
C THR A 207 -4.49 -33.25 21.67
N VAL A 208 -5.16 -33.64 20.59
CA VAL A 208 -5.94 -32.74 19.74
C VAL A 208 -7.40 -33.16 19.84
N ASN A 209 -8.24 -32.30 20.44
CA ASN A 209 -9.63 -32.63 20.76
C ASN A 209 -9.80 -33.97 21.51
N GLY A 210 -8.84 -34.31 22.36
CA GLY A 210 -8.84 -35.54 23.16
C GLY A 210 -8.19 -36.77 22.50
N ALA A 211 -7.89 -36.74 21.20
CA ALA A 211 -7.14 -37.80 20.54
C ALA A 211 -5.63 -37.65 20.78
N SER A 212 -4.95 -38.73 21.17
CA SER A 212 -3.52 -38.72 21.51
C SER A 212 -2.61 -38.75 20.27
N HIS A 213 -1.60 -37.90 20.27
CA HIS A 213 -0.58 -37.78 19.24
C HIS A 213 0.80 -37.54 19.87
N THR A 214 1.87 -37.87 19.15
CA THR A 214 3.25 -37.51 19.54
C THR A 214 3.85 -36.70 18.40
N VAL A 215 4.21 -35.44 18.68
CA VAL A 215 4.86 -34.57 17.70
C VAL A 215 6.37 -34.68 17.89
N ALA A 216 7.08 -35.19 16.89
CA ALA A 216 8.53 -35.41 16.95
C ALA A 216 9.30 -34.11 17.24
N ALA A 217 10.51 -34.23 17.80
CA ALA A 217 11.40 -33.09 18.02
C ALA A 217 11.67 -32.37 16.69
N HIS A 218 11.54 -31.04 16.68
CA HIS A 218 11.63 -30.22 15.46
C HIS A 218 10.70 -30.67 14.30
N GLY A 219 9.73 -31.53 14.60
CA GLY A 219 8.89 -32.18 13.61
C GLY A 219 7.55 -31.49 13.42
N GLU A 220 6.89 -31.82 12.31
CA GLU A 220 5.51 -31.44 12.05
C GLU A 220 4.62 -32.67 12.03
N SER A 221 3.39 -32.52 12.50
CA SER A 221 2.36 -33.56 12.50
C SER A 221 1.07 -33.01 11.92
N ARG A 222 0.42 -33.78 11.05
CA ARG A 222 -0.89 -33.46 10.49
C ARG A 222 -1.94 -34.28 11.22
N VAL A 223 -2.85 -33.61 11.91
CA VAL A 223 -3.95 -34.25 12.65
C VAL A 223 -5.26 -33.93 11.94
N SER A 224 -6.01 -34.96 11.54
CA SER A 224 -7.28 -34.79 10.84
C SER A 224 -8.45 -34.88 11.82
N LEU A 225 -9.30 -33.85 11.84
CA LEU A 225 -10.51 -33.79 12.64
C LEU A 225 -11.72 -33.96 11.72
N SER A 226 -12.46 -35.06 11.88
CA SER A 226 -13.68 -35.30 11.10
C SER A 226 -14.74 -34.24 11.38
N VAL A 227 -15.34 -33.72 10.32
CA VAL A 227 -16.43 -32.74 10.41
C VAL A 227 -17.75 -33.48 10.18
N GLY A 228 -18.39 -33.91 11.26
CA GLY A 228 -19.69 -34.60 11.20
C GLY A 228 -20.90 -33.66 11.06
N GLY A 229 -22.09 -34.24 10.85
CA GLY A 229 -23.39 -33.53 10.86
C GLY A 229 -23.95 -33.22 9.47
N GLN A 230 -25.16 -32.67 9.42
CA GLN A 230 -25.86 -32.29 8.16
C GLN A 230 -25.95 -30.76 7.97
N SER A 231 -25.39 -29.95 8.87
CA SER A 231 -25.40 -28.50 8.73
C SER A 231 -24.44 -28.04 7.63
N THR A 232 -24.83 -26.98 6.92
CA THR A 232 -24.00 -26.40 5.86
C THR A 232 -22.84 -25.59 6.41
N LEU A 233 -23.01 -25.03 7.61
CA LEU A 233 -21.94 -24.39 8.39
C LEU A 233 -21.68 -25.15 9.67
N ALA A 234 -20.40 -25.27 10.03
CA ALA A 234 -19.97 -25.84 11.30
C ALA A 234 -18.75 -25.09 11.84
N ALA A 235 -18.81 -24.71 13.11
CA ALA A 235 -17.63 -24.30 13.88
C ALA A 235 -16.95 -25.56 14.43
N VAL A 236 -15.68 -25.77 14.08
CA VAL A 236 -14.87 -26.88 14.55
C VAL A 236 -13.86 -26.33 15.55
N PRO A 237 -14.10 -26.44 16.87
CA PRO A 237 -13.14 -26.03 17.87
C PRO A 237 -11.95 -26.99 17.84
N ILE A 238 -10.75 -26.43 17.95
CA ILE A 238 -9.47 -27.14 17.95
C ILE A 238 -8.78 -26.80 19.27
N ARG A 239 -8.59 -27.80 20.11
CA ARG A 239 -7.85 -27.69 21.37
C ARG A 239 -6.66 -28.64 21.32
N VAL A 240 -5.46 -28.07 21.41
CA VAL A 240 -4.20 -28.82 21.50
C VAL A 240 -3.70 -28.71 22.93
N ALA A 241 -3.65 -29.81 23.66
CA ALA A 241 -3.17 -29.84 25.04
C ALA A 241 -1.98 -30.79 25.17
N ALA A 242 -0.94 -30.38 25.88
CA ALA A 242 0.23 -31.20 26.17
C ALA A 242 0.57 -31.10 27.66
N PRO A 243 1.13 -32.15 28.29
CA PRO A 243 1.45 -32.14 29.72
C PRO A 243 2.38 -30.98 30.08
N GLY A 244 2.02 -30.22 31.12
CA GLY A 244 2.82 -29.08 31.61
C GLY A 244 2.79 -27.83 30.72
N LEU A 245 1.94 -27.81 29.68
CA LEU A 245 1.84 -26.69 28.74
C LEU A 245 0.41 -26.13 28.69
N THR A 246 0.30 -24.82 28.54
CA THR A 246 -0.99 -24.16 28.31
C THR A 246 -1.61 -24.66 27.00
N ALA A 247 -2.89 -25.00 27.01
CA ALA A 247 -3.55 -25.53 25.82
C ALA A 247 -3.66 -24.44 24.72
N LEU A 248 -3.30 -24.79 23.49
CA LEU A 248 -3.57 -23.95 22.32
C LEU A 248 -5.02 -24.14 21.88
N GLN A 249 -5.67 -23.05 21.50
CA GLN A 249 -7.06 -23.07 21.02
C GLN A 249 -7.18 -22.31 19.70
N ARG A 250 -7.94 -22.86 18.76
CA ARG A 250 -8.31 -22.23 17.49
C ARG A 250 -9.68 -22.76 17.06
N THR A 251 -10.44 -21.99 16.28
CA THR A 251 -11.68 -22.48 15.68
C THR A 251 -11.61 -22.36 14.16
N ALA A 252 -12.00 -23.42 13.47
CA ALA A 252 -12.11 -23.45 12.02
C ALA A 252 -13.59 -23.40 11.61
N TRP A 253 -13.94 -22.53 10.67
CA TRP A 253 -15.30 -22.51 10.11
C TRP A 253 -15.37 -23.29 8.81
N VAL A 254 -16.20 -24.32 8.78
CA VAL A 254 -16.38 -25.18 7.62
C VAL A 254 -17.67 -24.79 6.90
N HIS A 255 -17.56 -24.52 5.60
CA HIS A 255 -18.69 -24.25 4.72
C HIS A 255 -18.86 -25.36 3.67
N ARG A 256 -19.93 -26.15 3.80
CA ARG A 256 -20.22 -27.33 2.99
C ARG A 256 -21.16 -27.00 1.85
N VAL A 257 -20.58 -26.44 0.79
CA VAL A 257 -21.30 -25.96 -0.41
C VAL A 257 -22.14 -27.03 -1.13
N GLY A 258 -21.84 -28.31 -0.91
CA GLY A 258 -22.56 -29.44 -1.51
C GLY A 258 -23.87 -29.81 -0.81
N ILE A 259 -24.10 -29.35 0.43
CA ILE A 259 -25.34 -29.62 1.16
C ILE A 259 -26.41 -28.60 0.71
N PRO A 260 -27.61 -29.04 0.28
CA PRO A 260 -28.69 -28.12 -0.08
C PRO A 260 -29.13 -27.23 1.10
N ILE A 261 -29.62 -26.03 0.79
CA ILE A 261 -30.24 -25.13 1.77
C ILE A 261 -31.72 -24.94 1.46
N ASP A 262 -32.53 -24.78 2.50
CA ASP A 262 -33.86 -24.20 2.39
C ASP A 262 -33.72 -22.68 2.30
N ALA A 263 -34.01 -22.12 1.13
CA ALA A 263 -33.68 -20.75 0.79
C ALA A 263 -34.83 -19.99 0.16
N VAL A 264 -34.83 -18.67 0.38
CA VAL A 264 -35.58 -17.72 -0.42
C VAL A 264 -34.69 -17.29 -1.58
N THR A 265 -35.17 -17.52 -2.80
CA THR A 265 -34.40 -17.27 -4.03
C THR A 265 -34.83 -15.97 -4.70
N LYS A 266 -33.85 -15.20 -5.20
CA LYS A 266 -34.08 -14.05 -6.08
C LYS A 266 -33.11 -14.08 -7.26
N THR A 267 -33.65 -13.86 -8.47
CA THR A 267 -32.84 -13.75 -9.68
C THR A 267 -32.67 -12.29 -10.08
N VAL A 268 -31.43 -11.89 -10.35
CA VAL A 268 -31.04 -10.55 -10.79
C VAL A 268 -30.07 -10.70 -11.96
N GLY A 269 -30.54 -10.43 -13.19
CA GLY A 269 -29.74 -10.65 -14.40
C GLY A 269 -29.26 -12.11 -14.49
N SER A 270 -27.94 -12.32 -14.60
CA SER A 270 -27.32 -13.66 -14.63
C SER A 270 -27.12 -14.30 -13.25
N TRP A 271 -27.51 -13.62 -12.17
CA TRP A 271 -27.27 -14.03 -10.80
C TRP A 271 -28.52 -14.62 -10.16
N THR A 272 -28.34 -15.70 -9.42
CA THR A 272 -29.33 -16.29 -8.53
C THR A 272 -28.78 -16.19 -7.11
N ILE A 273 -29.52 -15.51 -6.25
CA ILE A 273 -29.21 -15.27 -4.85
C ILE A 273 -30.11 -16.20 -4.03
N GLU A 274 -29.51 -17.12 -3.29
CA GLU A 274 -30.19 -18.11 -2.45
C GLU A 274 -29.90 -17.77 -0.98
N ALA A 275 -30.82 -17.10 -0.30
CA ALA A 275 -30.66 -16.74 1.12
C ALA A 275 -31.31 -17.78 2.03
N ALA A 276 -30.53 -18.43 2.89
CA ALA A 276 -31.05 -19.47 3.77
C ALA A 276 -32.10 -18.91 4.76
N ARG A 277 -33.19 -19.64 4.99
CA ARG A 277 -34.29 -19.18 5.88
C ARG A 277 -33.87 -19.07 7.35
N ASP A 278 -32.88 -19.84 7.76
CA ASP A 278 -32.30 -19.81 9.11
C ASP A 278 -31.26 -18.68 9.29
N GLY A 279 -31.00 -17.88 8.25
CA GLY A 279 -30.06 -16.76 8.27
C GLY A 279 -28.59 -17.19 8.38
N SER A 280 -28.28 -18.47 8.14
CA SER A 280 -26.92 -19.00 8.25
C SER A 280 -26.00 -18.54 7.12
N GLU A 281 -26.50 -18.51 5.88
CA GLU A 281 -25.72 -18.21 4.69
C GLU A 281 -26.55 -17.60 3.54
N VAL A 282 -25.85 -17.02 2.56
CA VAL A 282 -26.37 -16.64 1.25
C VAL A 282 -25.47 -17.25 0.18
N ARG A 283 -26.01 -17.96 -0.80
CA ARG A 283 -25.27 -18.48 -1.95
C ARG A 283 -25.51 -17.63 -3.19
N LEU A 284 -24.43 -17.32 -3.90
CA LEU A 284 -24.43 -16.44 -5.05
C LEU A 284 -24.00 -17.26 -6.27
N ARG A 285 -24.99 -17.66 -7.06
CA ARG A 285 -24.79 -18.47 -8.26
C ARG A 285 -24.88 -17.64 -9.51
N ARG A 286 -23.98 -17.90 -10.45
CA ARG A 286 -24.03 -17.34 -11.80
C ARG A 286 -24.30 -18.47 -12.77
N ASN A 287 -25.38 -18.36 -13.56
CA ASN A 287 -25.77 -19.41 -14.51
C ASN A 287 -25.79 -20.82 -13.87
N GLY A 288 -26.26 -20.92 -12.61
CA GLY A 288 -26.32 -22.16 -11.83
C GLY A 288 -25.03 -22.57 -11.10
N GLN A 289 -23.86 -22.04 -11.48
CA GLN A 289 -22.59 -22.32 -10.81
C GLN A 289 -22.38 -21.43 -9.58
N LEU A 290 -22.00 -22.01 -8.45
CA LEU A 290 -21.64 -21.24 -7.25
C LEU A 290 -20.35 -20.46 -7.50
N ALA A 291 -20.41 -19.14 -7.39
CA ALA A 291 -19.26 -18.26 -7.62
C ALA A 291 -18.84 -17.50 -6.36
N ALA A 292 -19.78 -17.20 -5.46
CA ALA A 292 -19.49 -16.64 -4.14
C ALA A 292 -20.56 -17.07 -3.12
N ALA A 293 -20.27 -16.83 -1.84
CA ALA A 293 -21.23 -16.99 -0.76
C ALA A 293 -21.01 -15.93 0.33
N VAL A 294 -22.05 -15.60 1.09
CA VAL A 294 -21.94 -14.90 2.37
C VAL A 294 -22.18 -15.94 3.45
N ALA A 295 -21.11 -16.42 4.07
CA ALA A 295 -21.15 -17.57 4.94
C ALA A 295 -20.06 -17.38 6.01
N PRO A 296 -20.37 -17.42 7.31
CA PRO A 296 -21.70 -17.13 7.83
C PRO A 296 -22.18 -15.74 7.42
N LEU A 297 -23.50 -15.53 7.44
CA LEU A 297 -24.08 -14.20 7.26
C LEU A 297 -23.60 -13.23 8.34
N VAL A 298 -23.54 -13.73 9.58
CA VAL A 298 -23.00 -13.06 10.75
C VAL A 298 -22.60 -14.09 11.80
N ARG A 299 -21.53 -13.84 12.55
CA ARG A 299 -21.11 -14.66 13.70
C ARG A 299 -20.80 -13.81 14.93
N VAL A 300 -21.00 -14.42 16.10
CA VAL A 300 -20.67 -13.83 17.41
C VAL A 300 -19.53 -14.65 18.01
N GLY A 301 -18.30 -14.13 17.93
CA GLY A 301 -17.11 -14.89 18.31
C GLY A 301 -17.03 -16.22 17.56
N GLU A 302 -17.13 -17.33 18.29
CA GLU A 302 -17.08 -18.70 17.75
C GLU A 302 -18.46 -19.34 17.54
N THR A 303 -19.55 -18.57 17.63
CA THR A 303 -20.92 -19.08 17.58
C THR A 303 -21.71 -18.54 16.39
N LEU A 304 -22.61 -19.37 15.84
CA LEU A 304 -23.65 -18.94 14.89
C LEU A 304 -24.87 -18.48 15.68
N PRO A 305 -25.35 -17.25 15.48
CA PRO A 305 -26.61 -16.83 16.04
C PRO A 305 -27.79 -17.60 15.41
N LYS A 306 -28.81 -17.87 16.21
CA LYS A 306 -30.09 -18.44 15.76
C LYS A 306 -30.97 -17.32 15.24
N LEU A 307 -31.10 -17.23 13.92
CA LEU A 307 -31.92 -16.22 13.27
C LEU A 307 -33.23 -16.80 12.73
N THR A 308 -34.27 -15.99 12.78
CA THR A 308 -35.57 -16.29 12.18
C THR A 308 -35.87 -15.26 11.10
N LEU A 309 -36.21 -15.73 9.90
CA LEU A 309 -36.68 -14.90 8.81
C LEU A 309 -38.10 -14.41 9.08
N ALA A 310 -38.35 -13.10 8.98
CA ALA A 310 -39.66 -12.51 9.20
C ALA A 310 -40.67 -12.83 8.08
N GLY A 311 -40.19 -13.02 6.85
CA GLY A 311 -40.99 -13.40 5.69
C GLY A 311 -40.16 -13.50 4.41
N ASP A 312 -40.76 -14.04 3.36
CA ASP A 312 -40.06 -14.40 2.11
C ASP A 312 -39.99 -13.25 1.09
N ALA A 313 -40.61 -12.11 1.41
CA ALA A 313 -40.60 -10.94 0.55
C ALA A 313 -39.30 -10.14 0.74
N TRP A 314 -38.64 -9.79 -0.36
CA TRP A 314 -37.47 -8.91 -0.33
C TRP A 314 -37.90 -7.45 -0.07
N PRO A 315 -37.15 -6.65 0.72
CA PRO A 315 -35.90 -7.01 1.41
C PRO A 315 -36.13 -8.01 2.56
N LEU A 316 -35.24 -9.00 2.68
CA LEU A 316 -35.34 -10.06 3.69
C LEU A 316 -34.88 -9.54 5.04
N GLN A 317 -35.64 -9.82 6.09
CA GLN A 317 -35.34 -9.39 7.46
C GLN A 317 -35.22 -10.59 8.39
N TYR A 318 -34.09 -10.68 9.06
CA TYR A 318 -33.78 -11.71 10.05
C TYR A 318 -33.64 -11.07 11.42
N ALA A 319 -34.11 -11.75 12.45
CA ALA A 319 -33.89 -11.36 13.84
C ALA A 319 -33.70 -12.58 14.74
N GLY A 320 -32.91 -12.44 15.80
CA GLY A 320 -32.67 -13.49 16.79
C GLY A 320 -31.40 -13.22 17.60
N ASP A 321 -31.29 -13.81 18.79
CA ASP A 321 -30.12 -13.67 19.68
C ASP A 321 -29.61 -12.22 19.89
N GLY A 322 -30.53 -11.25 19.89
CA GLY A 322 -30.19 -9.83 20.10
C GLY A 322 -29.52 -9.14 18.89
N LEU A 323 -29.62 -9.71 17.70
CA LEU A 323 -29.19 -9.10 16.44
C LEU A 323 -30.29 -9.09 15.38
N SER A 324 -30.12 -8.21 14.40
CA SER A 324 -30.95 -8.13 13.21
C SER A 324 -30.09 -8.07 11.96
N VAL A 325 -30.51 -8.76 10.89
CA VAL A 325 -29.88 -8.68 9.56
C VAL A 325 -30.93 -8.32 8.52
N CYS A 326 -30.61 -7.37 7.63
CA CYS A 326 -31.43 -7.04 6.47
C CYS A 326 -30.62 -7.31 5.19
N LEU A 327 -31.24 -7.99 4.23
CA LEU A 327 -30.69 -8.26 2.90
C LEU A 327 -31.55 -7.62 1.82
N GLU A 328 -30.90 -6.88 0.94
CA GLU A 328 -31.55 -6.25 -0.19
C GLU A 328 -30.73 -6.46 -1.46
N ALA A 329 -31.32 -7.10 -2.47
CA ALA A 329 -30.68 -7.24 -3.78
C ALA A 329 -31.29 -6.24 -4.77
N THR A 330 -30.45 -5.44 -5.41
CA THR A 330 -30.83 -4.45 -6.44
C THR A 330 -30.75 -5.07 -7.83
N GLY A 331 -31.31 -4.39 -8.85
CA GLY A 331 -31.42 -4.91 -10.23
C GLY A 331 -30.09 -5.04 -11.00
N ASP A 332 -29.00 -4.48 -10.48
CA ASP A 332 -27.71 -4.34 -11.14
C ASP A 332 -26.62 -5.30 -10.63
N GLY A 333 -27.00 -6.31 -9.85
CA GLY A 333 -26.08 -7.32 -9.32
C GLY A 333 -25.36 -6.89 -8.03
N GLU A 334 -25.97 -6.01 -7.25
CA GLU A 334 -25.51 -5.63 -5.92
C GLU A 334 -26.42 -6.23 -4.83
N LEU A 335 -25.80 -6.71 -3.75
CA LEU A 335 -26.46 -7.20 -2.54
C LEU A 335 -26.04 -6.31 -1.37
N SER A 336 -26.98 -5.52 -0.84
CA SER A 336 -26.81 -4.78 0.40
C SER A 336 -27.05 -5.67 1.61
N VAL A 337 -26.17 -5.57 2.60
CA VAL A 337 -26.25 -6.27 3.87
C VAL A 337 -26.17 -5.25 5.00
N LYS A 338 -27.17 -5.23 5.88
CA LYS A 338 -27.17 -4.45 7.11
C LYS A 338 -27.26 -5.36 8.32
N ILE A 339 -26.34 -5.23 9.26
CA ILE A 339 -26.29 -6.01 10.50
C ILE A 339 -26.30 -5.03 11.68
N THR A 340 -27.11 -5.30 12.70
CA THR A 340 -27.12 -4.54 13.94
C THR A 340 -27.11 -5.50 15.12
N ALA A 341 -26.23 -5.27 16.08
CA ALA A 341 -26.04 -6.11 17.25
C ALA A 341 -25.63 -5.27 18.49
N ALA A 342 -25.91 -5.78 19.69
CA ALA A 342 -25.53 -5.14 20.95
C ALA A 342 -24.01 -5.18 21.22
N HIS A 343 -23.32 -6.17 20.65
CA HIS A 343 -21.87 -6.40 20.79
C HIS A 343 -21.22 -6.48 19.41
N THR A 344 -19.89 -6.44 19.36
CA THR A 344 -19.15 -6.55 18.10
C THR A 344 -19.34 -7.93 17.52
N VAL A 345 -19.80 -7.98 16.26
CA VAL A 345 -19.98 -9.20 15.48
C VAL A 345 -19.08 -9.16 14.25
N GLU A 346 -18.92 -10.30 13.58
CA GLU A 346 -18.27 -10.37 12.28
C GLU A 346 -19.28 -10.80 11.21
N GLY A 347 -19.40 -10.02 10.15
CA GLY A 347 -20.32 -10.25 9.05
C GLY A 347 -20.51 -8.97 8.22
N PRO A 348 -20.95 -9.06 6.95
CA PRO A 348 -21.02 -10.27 6.15
C PRO A 348 -19.63 -10.91 5.96
N VAL A 349 -19.53 -12.24 6.06
CA VAL A 349 -18.31 -12.96 5.71
C VAL A 349 -18.44 -13.44 4.26
N VAL A 350 -17.93 -12.65 3.32
CA VAL A 350 -18.00 -12.96 1.90
C VAL A 350 -16.87 -13.90 1.52
N ARG A 351 -17.20 -15.00 0.86
CA ARG A 351 -16.28 -15.99 0.29
C ARG A 351 -16.42 -16.03 -1.21
N SER A 352 -15.38 -15.63 -1.93
CA SER A 352 -15.29 -15.77 -3.39
C SER A 352 -14.61 -17.10 -3.74
N TYR A 353 -15.11 -17.79 -4.76
CA TYR A 353 -14.60 -19.09 -5.20
C TYR A 353 -13.86 -19.00 -6.53
N GLY A 354 -12.92 -19.92 -6.75
CA GLY A 354 -12.12 -20.00 -7.96
C GLY A 354 -10.67 -19.55 -7.78
N ALA A 355 -9.87 -19.73 -8.82
CA ALA A 355 -8.47 -19.32 -8.84
C ALA A 355 -8.36 -17.79 -8.88
N LEU A 356 -7.53 -17.22 -8.02
CA LEU A 356 -7.33 -15.77 -7.96
C LEU A 356 -6.58 -15.26 -9.19
N GLU A 357 -7.16 -14.28 -9.88
CA GLU A 357 -6.53 -13.57 -10.99
C GLU A 357 -6.10 -12.15 -10.60
N GLN A 358 -6.85 -11.49 -9.71
CA GLN A 358 -6.51 -10.22 -9.03
C GLN A 358 -7.16 -10.13 -7.64
N GLY A 359 -6.55 -9.41 -6.70
CA GLY A 359 -7.13 -9.07 -5.41
C GLY A 359 -6.81 -7.64 -4.98
N LEU A 360 -7.66 -7.04 -4.16
CA LEU A 360 -7.48 -5.68 -3.66
C LEU A 360 -8.02 -5.54 -2.25
N PHE A 361 -7.21 -4.92 -1.40
CA PHE A 361 -7.67 -4.28 -0.18
C PHE A 361 -7.09 -2.87 -0.16
N ALA A 362 -7.92 -1.88 -0.47
CA ALA A 362 -7.42 -0.58 -0.86
C ALA A 362 -6.62 0.10 0.27
N GLY A 363 -5.38 0.49 -0.06
CA GLY A 363 -4.41 1.05 0.88
C GLY A 363 -3.46 0.02 1.50
N VAL A 364 -3.74 -1.29 1.35
CA VAL A 364 -3.06 -2.37 2.11
C VAL A 364 -2.55 -3.50 1.22
N GLU A 365 -3.33 -3.98 0.25
CA GLU A 365 -2.99 -5.11 -0.63
C GLU A 365 -3.40 -4.82 -2.07
N TYR A 366 -2.55 -5.21 -3.02
CA TYR A 366 -2.87 -5.27 -4.45
C TYR A 366 -2.26 -6.54 -5.03
N LEU A 367 -3.06 -7.59 -5.17
CA LEU A 367 -2.63 -8.93 -5.50
C LEU A 367 -2.76 -9.21 -6.98
N GLY A 368 -1.73 -9.84 -7.54
CA GLY A 368 -1.68 -10.41 -8.88
C GLY A 368 -2.18 -11.86 -8.92
N LYS A 369 -1.98 -12.51 -10.06
CA LYS A 369 -2.42 -13.89 -10.29
C LYS A 369 -1.73 -14.86 -9.34
N GLY A 370 -2.50 -15.64 -8.60
CA GLY A 370 -1.99 -16.68 -7.69
C GLY A 370 -1.22 -16.16 -6.47
N GLU A 371 -1.13 -14.84 -6.28
CA GLU A 371 -0.57 -14.24 -5.07
C GLU A 371 -1.52 -14.41 -3.88
N HIS A 372 -1.01 -14.23 -2.67
CA HIS A 372 -1.80 -14.27 -1.45
C HIS A 372 -1.60 -13.02 -0.58
N SER A 373 -2.62 -12.66 0.19
CA SER A 373 -2.55 -11.59 1.17
C SER A 373 -1.62 -11.95 2.33
N SER A 374 -1.13 -10.91 3.01
CA SER A 374 -0.17 -11.01 4.10
C SER A 374 1.11 -11.78 3.76
N SER A 375 1.55 -11.71 2.50
CA SER A 375 2.82 -12.30 2.07
C SER A 375 4.02 -11.51 2.60
N THR A 376 5.18 -12.18 2.65
CA THR A 376 6.45 -11.56 3.02
C THR A 376 7.21 -10.95 1.85
N LEU A 377 6.62 -10.96 0.64
CA LEU A 377 7.29 -10.48 -0.58
C LEU A 377 7.58 -8.97 -0.56
N ASP A 378 6.73 -8.20 0.14
CA ASP A 378 6.83 -6.75 0.26
C ASP A 378 7.39 -6.30 1.62
N ILE A 379 7.28 -7.15 2.65
CA ILE A 379 7.58 -6.87 4.05
C ILE A 379 8.04 -8.17 4.71
N GLU A 380 9.28 -8.27 5.19
CA GLU A 380 9.85 -9.42 5.89
C GLU A 380 9.62 -9.37 7.42
N THR A 381 9.23 -8.20 7.94
CA THR A 381 8.97 -7.99 9.37
C THR A 381 7.55 -8.45 9.73
N PRO A 382 7.21 -8.66 11.02
CA PRO A 382 5.88 -9.12 11.43
C PRO A 382 4.69 -8.29 10.91
N GLU A 383 4.93 -7.02 10.54
CA GLU A 383 3.97 -6.13 9.90
C GLU A 383 3.46 -6.62 8.53
N HIS A 384 4.06 -7.69 7.98
CA HIS A 384 3.53 -8.38 6.80
C HIS A 384 2.13 -8.96 7.05
N LEU A 385 1.81 -9.35 8.29
CA LEU A 385 0.49 -9.82 8.71
C LEU A 385 -0.50 -8.65 8.74
N ARG A 386 -1.28 -8.51 7.67
CA ARG A 386 -2.16 -7.35 7.41
C ARG A 386 -3.57 -7.74 6.98
N PHE A 387 -4.04 -8.91 7.41
CA PHE A 387 -5.42 -9.37 7.19
C PHE A 387 -6.45 -8.60 8.02
N GLU A 388 -6.06 -8.08 9.18
CA GLU A 388 -6.85 -7.17 10.03
C GLU A 388 -6.00 -5.93 10.37
N PRO A 389 -5.75 -5.05 9.38
CA PRO A 389 -4.92 -3.88 9.59
C PRO A 389 -5.67 -2.83 10.43
N ASP A 390 -4.91 -1.92 11.05
CA ASP A 390 -5.48 -0.68 11.58
C ASP A 390 -6.31 0.02 10.48
N PRO A 391 -7.60 0.32 10.69
CA PRO A 391 -8.44 0.97 9.68
C PRO A 391 -7.87 2.28 9.13
N MET A 392 -7.01 2.98 9.88
CA MET A 392 -6.28 4.16 9.40
C MET A 392 -5.36 3.89 8.20
N LYS A 393 -4.97 2.63 7.94
CA LYS A 393 -4.17 2.25 6.76
C LYS A 393 -5.02 2.11 5.50
N VAL A 394 -6.35 2.00 5.64
CA VAL A 394 -7.28 1.82 4.54
C VAL A 394 -7.55 3.17 3.90
N THR A 395 -7.32 3.29 2.60
CA THR A 395 -7.45 4.56 1.86
C THR A 395 -8.86 4.78 1.32
N MET A 396 -9.55 3.71 0.91
CA MET A 396 -10.96 3.72 0.53
C MET A 396 -11.64 2.45 1.02
N PRO A 397 -12.94 2.50 1.38
CA PRO A 397 -13.65 1.35 1.93
C PRO A 397 -13.99 0.31 0.84
N LEU A 398 -12.98 -0.42 0.38
CA LEU A 398 -13.12 -1.45 -0.65
C LEU A 398 -12.17 -2.63 -0.41
N MET A 399 -12.75 -3.82 -0.41
CA MET A 399 -12.05 -5.08 -0.63
C MET A 399 -12.63 -5.74 -1.89
N ALA A 400 -11.80 -6.38 -2.71
CA ALA A 400 -12.25 -7.02 -3.93
C ALA A 400 -11.39 -8.21 -4.34
N THR A 401 -12.01 -9.13 -5.07
CA THR A 401 -11.33 -10.25 -5.74
C THR A 401 -11.88 -10.42 -7.14
N VAL A 402 -11.02 -10.86 -8.05
CA VAL A 402 -11.40 -11.35 -9.38
C VAL A 402 -10.85 -12.75 -9.49
N THR A 403 -11.74 -13.72 -9.63
CA THR A 403 -11.40 -15.12 -9.89
C THR A 403 -11.71 -15.48 -11.34
N ASP A 404 -11.38 -16.69 -11.75
CA ASP A 404 -11.84 -17.27 -13.01
C ASP A 404 -13.39 -17.36 -13.09
N LEU A 405 -14.08 -17.44 -11.95
CA LEU A 405 -15.53 -17.58 -11.86
C LEU A 405 -16.29 -16.25 -11.76
N ALA A 406 -15.81 -15.30 -10.95
CA ALA A 406 -16.51 -14.03 -10.72
C ALA A 406 -15.59 -12.91 -10.25
N SER A 407 -16.06 -11.68 -10.41
CA SER A 407 -15.53 -10.51 -9.68
C SER A 407 -16.47 -10.17 -8.54
N VAL A 408 -15.91 -10.00 -7.34
CA VAL A 408 -16.65 -9.74 -6.10
C VAL A 408 -16.01 -8.56 -5.39
N GLY A 409 -16.77 -7.48 -5.19
CA GLY A 409 -16.37 -6.30 -4.41
C GLY A 409 -17.21 -6.15 -3.16
N VAL A 410 -16.61 -5.75 -2.04
CA VAL A 410 -17.29 -5.40 -0.79
C VAL A 410 -16.92 -3.97 -0.45
N ALA A 411 -17.90 -3.08 -0.47
CA ALA A 411 -17.75 -1.67 -0.10
C ALA A 411 -18.59 -1.34 1.14
N TRP A 412 -18.13 -0.37 1.92
CA TRP A 412 -18.83 0.13 3.12
C TRP A 412 -18.62 1.64 3.27
N ASP A 413 -19.27 2.28 4.23
CA ASP A 413 -19.14 3.73 4.45
C ASP A 413 -18.58 4.08 5.85
N ASP A 414 -18.87 3.25 6.86
CA ASP A 414 -18.38 3.44 8.23
C ASP A 414 -16.93 2.96 8.39
N MET A 415 -16.00 3.89 8.39
CA MET A 415 -14.56 3.62 8.55
C MET A 415 -14.15 3.25 9.98
N THR A 416 -15.08 3.20 10.94
CA THR A 416 -14.81 2.66 12.29
C THR A 416 -14.89 1.13 12.33
N LEU A 417 -15.44 0.50 11.29
CA LEU A 417 -15.47 -0.95 11.15
C LEU A 417 -14.07 -1.53 10.98
N GLN A 418 -13.85 -2.73 11.51
CA GLN A 418 -12.62 -3.49 11.30
C GLN A 418 -12.79 -4.42 10.09
N PRO A 419 -12.15 -4.15 8.95
CA PRO A 419 -12.12 -5.07 7.81
C PRO A 419 -11.22 -6.28 8.08
N VAL A 420 -11.55 -7.39 7.41
CA VAL A 420 -10.82 -8.67 7.41
C VAL A 420 -10.61 -9.11 5.96
N PHE A 421 -9.36 -9.31 5.55
CA PHE A 421 -8.98 -9.69 4.19
C PHE A 421 -7.99 -10.86 4.18
N ALA A 422 -8.48 -12.06 3.89
CA ALA A 422 -7.68 -13.27 3.82
C ALA A 422 -7.90 -13.95 2.46
N VAL A 423 -6.93 -13.79 1.56
CA VAL A 423 -6.99 -14.23 0.16
C VAL A 423 -5.74 -15.06 -0.12
N PRO A 424 -5.80 -16.41 -0.16
CA PRO A 424 -6.96 -17.24 0.18
C PRO A 424 -7.28 -17.20 1.68
N ASP A 425 -8.40 -17.78 2.09
CA ASP A 425 -8.91 -17.81 3.46
C ASP A 425 -8.07 -18.75 4.34
N PHE A 426 -6.85 -18.32 4.68
CA PHE A 426 -5.94 -19.00 5.60
C PHE A 426 -6.40 -18.93 7.07
N LEU A 427 -7.42 -18.12 7.38
CA LEU A 427 -8.04 -18.09 8.71
C LEU A 427 -8.78 -19.39 8.96
N ASP A 428 -9.61 -19.79 8.01
CA ASP A 428 -10.36 -21.06 8.06
C ASP A 428 -9.60 -22.21 7.38
N GLY A 429 -8.59 -21.93 6.56
CA GLY A 429 -7.79 -22.96 5.86
C GLY A 429 -8.46 -23.48 4.60
N THR A 430 -9.15 -22.61 3.85
CA THR A 430 -9.86 -22.96 2.61
C THR A 430 -9.25 -22.29 1.40
N ALA A 431 -9.48 -22.84 0.21
CA ALA A 431 -9.06 -22.25 -1.06
C ALA A 431 -9.95 -21.08 -1.53
N SER A 432 -11.03 -20.77 -0.80
CA SER A 432 -11.87 -19.60 -1.08
C SER A 432 -11.18 -18.31 -0.63
N HIS A 433 -11.71 -17.15 -1.01
CA HIS A 433 -11.14 -15.84 -0.65
C HIS A 433 -12.10 -15.08 0.26
N ARG A 434 -11.65 -14.69 1.45
CA ARG A 434 -12.48 -14.08 2.50
C ARG A 434 -12.35 -12.56 2.54
N LEU A 435 -13.50 -11.90 2.51
CA LEU A 435 -13.68 -10.46 2.69
C LEU A 435 -14.77 -10.27 3.77
N ALA A 436 -14.43 -9.67 4.92
CA ALA A 436 -15.41 -9.49 5.99
C ALA A 436 -15.25 -8.16 6.75
N LEU A 437 -16.27 -7.79 7.52
CA LEU A 437 -16.28 -6.62 8.38
C LEU A 437 -16.63 -7.03 9.81
N LYS A 438 -16.08 -6.31 10.79
CA LYS A 438 -16.45 -6.43 12.21
C LYS A 438 -16.91 -5.09 12.77
N GLY A 439 -17.97 -5.13 13.57
CA GLY A 439 -18.55 -3.95 14.20
C GLY A 439 -19.88 -4.25 14.89
N LYS A 440 -20.51 -3.23 15.47
CA LYS A 440 -21.85 -3.33 16.09
C LYS A 440 -22.98 -2.98 15.13
N SER A 441 -22.71 -2.08 14.20
CA SER A 441 -23.63 -1.65 13.14
C SER A 441 -22.87 -1.69 11.84
N ILE A 442 -23.17 -2.66 11.00
CA ILE A 442 -22.45 -2.91 9.75
C ILE A 442 -23.41 -2.65 8.60
N GLN A 443 -22.97 -1.85 7.63
CA GLN A 443 -23.65 -1.69 6.35
C GLN A 443 -22.64 -1.88 5.23
N ALA A 444 -22.89 -2.87 4.39
CA ALA A 444 -22.02 -3.23 3.28
C ALA A 444 -22.82 -3.41 1.99
N ALA A 445 -22.18 -3.08 0.87
CA ALA A 445 -22.65 -3.40 -0.46
C ALA A 445 -21.72 -4.43 -1.09
N ILE A 446 -22.28 -5.52 -1.61
CA ILE A 446 -21.53 -6.59 -2.27
C ILE A 446 -21.84 -6.54 -3.76
N ARG A 447 -20.86 -6.17 -4.58
CA ARG A 447 -20.97 -6.13 -6.04
C ARG A 447 -20.54 -7.45 -6.66
N LEU A 448 -21.35 -7.97 -7.57
CA LEU A 448 -21.07 -9.19 -8.32
C LEU A 448 -20.90 -8.87 -9.80
N GLY A 449 -19.85 -9.44 -10.40
CA GLY A 449 -19.54 -9.25 -11.81
C GLY A 449 -18.91 -10.48 -12.44
N ASP A 450 -18.54 -10.34 -13.71
CA ASP A 450 -17.99 -11.40 -14.53
C ASP A 450 -16.65 -11.89 -13.97
N GLY A 451 -16.36 -13.19 -14.14
CA GLY A 451 -15.05 -13.76 -13.88
C GLY A 451 -14.03 -13.35 -14.93
N TRP A 452 -12.75 -13.60 -14.67
CA TRP A 452 -11.65 -13.15 -15.52
C TRP A 452 -11.79 -13.54 -16.99
N ASN A 453 -12.17 -14.79 -17.25
CA ASN A 453 -12.32 -15.34 -18.60
C ASN A 453 -13.52 -14.76 -19.36
N ALA A 454 -14.51 -14.22 -18.64
CA ALA A 454 -15.66 -13.51 -19.20
C ALA A 454 -15.41 -11.99 -19.30
N GLY A 455 -14.18 -11.52 -19.05
CA GLY A 455 -13.82 -10.10 -19.13
C GLY A 455 -13.88 -9.35 -17.79
N GLY A 456 -14.13 -10.05 -16.68
CA GLY A 456 -14.06 -9.50 -15.33
C GLY A 456 -12.69 -8.93 -14.98
N ARG A 457 -12.66 -7.74 -14.39
CA ARG A 457 -11.44 -7.02 -14.02
C ARG A 457 -11.64 -6.29 -12.69
N LEU A 458 -10.55 -5.88 -12.06
CA LEU A 458 -10.58 -5.16 -10.79
C LEU A 458 -10.98 -3.69 -10.97
N GLU A 459 -10.57 -3.06 -12.08
CA GLU A 459 -10.78 -1.65 -12.36
C GLU A 459 -12.27 -1.24 -12.34
N PRO A 460 -13.21 -2.00 -12.93
CA PRO A 460 -14.65 -1.73 -12.78
C PRO A 460 -15.16 -1.75 -11.34
N LEU A 461 -14.62 -2.61 -10.46
CA LEU A 461 -15.01 -2.64 -9.06
C LEU A 461 -14.49 -1.42 -8.29
N ILE A 462 -13.28 -0.95 -8.60
CA ILE A 462 -12.73 0.29 -8.05
C ILE A 462 -13.62 1.47 -8.45
N LEU A 463 -13.95 1.59 -9.75
CA LEU A 463 -14.83 2.65 -10.25
C LEU A 463 -16.22 2.59 -9.60
N TRP A 464 -16.84 1.41 -9.54
CA TRP A 464 -18.13 1.23 -8.87
C TRP A 464 -18.10 1.73 -7.42
N ALA A 465 -17.08 1.35 -6.64
CA ALA A 465 -16.98 1.75 -5.25
C ALA A 465 -16.85 3.28 -5.08
N VAL A 466 -16.05 3.93 -5.94
CA VAL A 466 -15.90 5.39 -5.92
C VAL A 466 -17.20 6.08 -6.36
N GLN A 467 -17.84 5.61 -7.42
CA GLN A 467 -19.07 6.19 -7.94
C GLN A 467 -20.25 6.01 -6.97
N ARG A 468 -20.34 4.87 -6.28
CA ARG A 468 -21.37 4.60 -5.26
C ARG A 468 -21.33 5.65 -4.15
N ARG A 469 -20.15 6.02 -3.68
CA ARG A 469 -19.96 6.98 -2.59
C ARG A 469 -19.91 8.43 -3.07
N GLY A 470 -19.50 8.63 -4.32
CA GLY A 470 -19.07 9.93 -4.85
C GLY A 470 -17.65 10.28 -4.41
N LEU A 471 -17.01 11.15 -5.18
CA LEU A 471 -15.72 11.71 -4.78
C LEU A 471 -15.87 12.55 -3.50
N PRO A 472 -14.94 12.47 -2.54
CA PRO A 472 -14.98 13.31 -1.36
C PRO A 472 -14.93 14.79 -1.73
N PRO A 473 -15.60 15.69 -1.00
CA PRO A 473 -15.47 17.12 -1.29
C PRO A 473 -14.03 17.57 -1.09
N LEU A 474 -13.58 18.49 -1.95
CA LEU A 474 -12.26 19.09 -1.85
C LEU A 474 -12.06 19.70 -0.46
N PRO A 475 -10.90 19.49 0.20
CA PRO A 475 -10.55 20.25 1.39
C PRO A 475 -10.48 21.74 1.07
N ALA A 476 -10.68 22.60 2.08
CA ALA A 476 -10.43 24.02 1.90
C ALA A 476 -8.93 24.24 1.58
N PRO A 477 -8.59 24.99 0.52
CA PRO A 477 -7.21 25.39 0.28
C PRO A 477 -6.66 26.13 1.50
N PRO A 478 -5.46 25.78 2.01
CA PRO A 478 -4.94 26.40 3.22
C PRO A 478 -4.58 27.88 3.03
N ARG A 479 -4.38 28.31 1.78
CA ARG A 479 -3.82 29.62 1.39
C ARG A 479 -4.40 30.07 0.04
N SER A 480 -4.31 31.37 -0.23
CA SER A 480 -4.60 31.93 -1.57
C SER A 480 -3.58 31.45 -2.61
N PHE A 481 -3.88 31.62 -3.90
CA PHE A 481 -2.91 31.32 -4.97
C PHE A 481 -1.58 32.06 -4.77
N GLU A 482 -1.64 33.36 -4.44
CA GLU A 482 -0.45 34.19 -4.27
C GLU A 482 0.38 33.79 -3.05
N ASP A 483 -0.28 33.56 -1.91
CA ASP A 483 0.39 33.08 -0.69
C ASP A 483 0.97 31.67 -0.88
N GLN A 484 0.30 30.85 -1.69
CA GLN A 484 0.80 29.53 -2.05
C GLN A 484 2.09 29.60 -2.86
N MET A 485 2.13 30.43 -3.90
CA MET A 485 3.34 30.64 -4.69
C MET A 485 4.46 31.26 -3.85
N LYS A 486 4.13 32.21 -2.96
CA LYS A 486 5.08 32.84 -2.04
C LYS A 486 5.71 31.83 -1.08
N LEU A 487 4.91 30.92 -0.49
CA LEU A 487 5.44 29.87 0.38
C LEU A 487 6.37 28.92 -0.40
N SER A 488 5.95 28.46 -1.58
CA SER A 488 6.79 27.58 -2.42
C SER A 488 8.10 28.26 -2.82
N LEU A 489 8.09 29.57 -3.08
CA LEU A 489 9.31 30.33 -3.37
C LEU A 489 10.27 30.40 -2.18
N ALA A 490 9.74 30.40 -0.94
CA ALA A 490 10.56 30.45 0.26
C ALA A 490 11.49 29.22 0.38
N ALA A 491 11.04 28.04 -0.09
CA ALA A 491 11.88 26.84 -0.11
C ALA A 491 13.17 27.06 -0.90
N TYR A 492 13.08 27.67 -2.08
CA TYR A 492 14.22 27.96 -2.96
C TYR A 492 15.15 29.08 -2.45
N ARG A 493 14.82 29.69 -1.32
CA ARG A 493 15.68 30.64 -0.59
C ARG A 493 16.14 30.08 0.76
N GLY A 494 15.59 28.95 1.17
CA GLY A 494 15.80 28.29 2.46
C GLY A 494 16.50 26.96 2.30
N MET A 495 15.97 25.90 2.93
CA MET A 495 16.62 24.61 3.11
C MET A 495 17.23 23.99 1.84
N VAL A 496 16.55 24.09 0.69
CA VAL A 496 17.01 23.45 -0.55
C VAL A 496 17.99 24.31 -1.35
N TYR A 497 18.27 25.54 -0.93
CA TYR A 497 19.26 26.40 -1.58
C TYR A 497 20.65 26.17 -1.01
N ASP A 498 21.64 26.00 -1.89
CA ASP A 498 23.05 25.90 -1.50
C ASP A 498 23.73 27.26 -1.66
N ALA A 499 23.92 27.97 -0.54
CA ALA A 499 24.58 29.27 -0.54
C ALA A 499 26.07 29.23 -0.93
N GLN A 500 26.73 28.08 -0.85
CA GLN A 500 28.15 27.96 -1.22
C GLN A 500 28.34 27.90 -2.72
N THR A 501 27.45 27.18 -3.42
CA THR A 501 27.55 26.99 -4.88
C THR A 501 26.59 27.88 -5.67
N GLY A 502 25.57 28.45 -5.04
CA GLY A 502 24.44 29.10 -5.72
C GLY A 502 23.49 28.09 -6.40
N GLY A 503 23.66 26.79 -6.14
CA GLY A 503 22.82 25.72 -6.65
C GLY A 503 21.68 25.35 -5.71
N TYR A 504 21.09 24.18 -5.95
CA TYR A 504 19.97 23.65 -5.17
C TYR A 504 20.11 22.15 -4.93
N TYR A 505 19.51 21.67 -3.84
CA TYR A 505 19.34 20.25 -3.54
C TYR A 505 17.91 19.81 -3.87
N HIS A 506 17.75 18.60 -4.40
CA HIS A 506 16.43 18.02 -4.62
C HIS A 506 15.65 17.88 -3.30
N ALA A 507 16.32 17.36 -2.28
CA ALA A 507 15.79 17.21 -0.92
C ALA A 507 16.92 17.32 0.11
N VAL A 508 16.57 17.66 1.34
CA VAL A 508 17.51 17.81 2.46
C VAL A 508 16.92 17.20 3.72
N VAL A 509 17.72 16.40 4.43
CA VAL A 509 17.41 16.00 5.82
C VAL A 509 18.08 17.01 6.74
N PRO A 510 17.34 17.83 7.51
CA PRO A 510 17.93 18.85 8.39
C PRO A 510 18.95 18.24 9.36
N GLY A 511 20.13 18.87 9.46
CA GLY A 511 21.25 18.36 10.28
C GLY A 511 21.88 17.05 9.80
N GLY A 512 21.46 16.55 8.64
CA GLY A 512 21.89 15.28 8.08
C GLY A 512 22.39 15.40 6.65
N ARG A 513 21.68 14.76 5.72
CA ARG A 513 22.12 14.52 4.35
C ARG A 513 21.46 15.47 3.34
N GLN A 514 22.28 16.03 2.46
CA GLN A 514 21.83 16.72 1.24
C GLN A 514 21.72 15.72 0.08
N MET A 515 20.62 15.79 -0.68
CA MET A 515 20.33 14.83 -1.74
C MET A 515 20.31 15.51 -3.11
N ARG A 516 21.19 15.05 -4.01
CA ARG A 516 21.28 15.47 -5.41
C ARG A 516 21.39 17.01 -5.55
N GLY A 517 22.56 17.54 -5.21
CA GLY A 517 22.90 18.95 -5.39
C GLY A 517 23.31 19.31 -6.82
N GLY A 518 22.94 20.50 -7.29
CA GLY A 518 23.36 21.04 -8.59
C GLY A 518 22.55 22.24 -9.05
N TYR A 519 22.76 22.66 -10.29
CA TYR A 519 22.03 23.78 -10.90
C TYR A 519 20.77 23.25 -11.61
N LEU A 520 19.81 22.80 -10.81
CA LEU A 520 18.66 22.02 -11.26
C LEU A 520 17.66 22.85 -12.08
N ALA A 521 17.37 22.42 -13.30
CA ALA A 521 16.53 23.13 -14.27
C ALA A 521 15.08 23.25 -13.81
N ASP A 522 14.54 22.21 -13.16
CA ASP A 522 13.15 22.24 -12.66
C ASP A 522 12.96 23.32 -11.60
N HIS A 523 13.97 23.55 -10.75
CA HIS A 523 13.94 24.58 -9.71
C HIS A 523 14.02 25.97 -10.32
N ALA A 524 14.93 26.16 -11.27
CA ALA A 524 15.03 27.42 -12.01
C ALA A 524 13.73 27.74 -12.75
N SER A 525 13.09 26.74 -13.37
CA SER A 525 11.79 26.88 -14.03
C SER A 525 10.68 27.23 -13.03
N ALA A 526 10.63 26.59 -11.87
CA ALA A 526 9.65 26.91 -10.83
C ALA A 526 9.83 28.34 -10.30
N ILE A 527 11.07 28.76 -10.01
CA ILE A 527 11.38 30.14 -9.60
C ILE A 527 10.91 31.12 -10.68
N TRP A 528 11.27 30.89 -11.94
CA TRP A 528 10.86 31.76 -13.04
C TRP A 528 9.34 31.80 -13.21
N ARG A 529 8.63 30.67 -13.08
CA ARG A 529 7.17 30.63 -13.14
C ARG A 529 6.50 31.43 -12.01
N ILE A 530 7.12 31.49 -10.84
CA ILE A 530 6.61 32.26 -9.70
C ILE A 530 6.92 33.75 -9.83
N THR A 531 8.15 34.10 -10.22
CA THR A 531 8.67 35.48 -10.11
C THR A 531 8.74 36.24 -11.42
N GLY A 532 8.68 35.54 -12.56
CA GLY A 532 9.04 36.07 -13.88
C GLY A 532 10.55 36.28 -14.07
N GLN A 533 11.37 35.99 -13.06
CA GLN A 533 12.81 36.24 -13.06
C GLN A 533 13.58 34.92 -13.03
N MET A 534 14.48 34.75 -14.00
CA MET A 534 15.36 33.59 -14.07
C MET A 534 16.49 33.73 -13.03
N PRO A 535 16.75 32.73 -12.17
CA PRO A 535 17.92 32.76 -11.31
C PRO A 535 19.22 32.70 -12.13
N ASP A 536 20.25 33.41 -11.67
CA ASP A 536 21.56 33.42 -12.32
C ASP A 536 22.30 32.12 -12.02
N LEU A 537 22.21 31.18 -12.96
CA LEU A 537 22.83 29.86 -12.86
C LEU A 537 23.84 29.68 -14.00
N PRO A 538 25.09 29.26 -13.72
CA PRO A 538 26.14 29.14 -14.73
C PRO A 538 25.86 28.04 -15.77
N ARG A 539 25.09 27.02 -15.39
CA ARG A 539 24.61 25.94 -16.26
C ARG A 539 23.25 25.44 -15.77
N LEU A 540 22.56 24.64 -16.58
CA LEU A 540 21.33 23.96 -16.18
C LEU A 540 21.50 22.45 -16.29
N GLN A 541 21.13 21.74 -15.23
CA GLN A 541 21.12 20.29 -15.13
C GLN A 541 19.67 19.78 -15.13
N PHE A 542 19.40 18.72 -15.89
CA PHE A 542 18.07 18.12 -15.93
C PHE A 542 17.59 17.59 -14.58
N GLY A 543 16.29 17.75 -14.37
CA GLY A 543 15.57 17.29 -13.19
C GLY A 543 15.66 18.27 -12.03
N GLY A 544 15.34 17.76 -10.85
CA GLY A 544 15.28 18.51 -9.61
C GLY A 544 13.90 18.43 -8.96
N ALA A 545 12.83 18.27 -9.72
CA ALA A 545 11.49 18.01 -9.23
C ALA A 545 10.98 16.63 -9.69
N HIS A 546 9.85 16.20 -9.10
CA HIS A 546 9.17 14.95 -9.48
C HIS A 546 8.29 15.11 -10.72
N VAL A 547 7.87 16.34 -11.04
CA VAL A 547 7.23 16.74 -12.29
C VAL A 547 8.21 17.67 -13.02
N ALA A 548 8.69 17.25 -14.19
CA ALA A 548 9.72 17.97 -14.92
C ALA A 548 9.22 19.31 -15.46
N ASN A 549 10.09 20.32 -15.48
CA ASN A 549 9.79 21.63 -16.03
C ASN A 549 11.01 22.24 -16.74
N TYR A 550 10.89 22.44 -18.05
CA TYR A 550 12.00 22.83 -18.92
C TYR A 550 12.00 24.30 -19.33
N ALA A 551 11.07 25.12 -18.82
CA ALA A 551 10.93 26.51 -19.21
C ALA A 551 12.23 27.32 -19.06
N SER A 552 13.01 27.05 -18.01
CA SER A 552 14.29 27.71 -17.74
C SER A 552 15.26 27.67 -18.92
N TYR A 553 15.35 26.56 -19.64
CA TYR A 553 16.22 26.44 -20.81
C TYR A 553 15.84 27.41 -21.93
N PHE A 554 14.54 27.66 -22.13
CA PHE A 554 14.06 28.50 -23.22
C PHE A 554 14.15 29.99 -22.89
N VAL A 555 13.91 30.36 -21.62
CA VAL A 555 13.97 31.77 -21.19
C VAL A 555 15.38 32.24 -20.85
N SER A 556 16.34 31.33 -20.71
CA SER A 556 17.75 31.66 -20.50
C SER A 556 18.61 31.52 -21.77
N GLY A 557 18.01 31.32 -22.95
CA GLY A 557 18.76 31.19 -24.21
C GLY A 557 19.52 29.86 -24.39
N ARG A 558 19.14 28.80 -23.66
CA ARG A 558 19.81 27.50 -23.60
C ARG A 558 19.00 26.35 -24.21
N ALA A 559 18.04 26.64 -25.09
CA ALA A 559 17.20 25.62 -25.71
C ALA A 559 18.01 24.61 -26.54
N ALA A 560 19.16 25.03 -27.10
CA ALA A 560 20.06 24.13 -27.82
C ALA A 560 20.67 23.06 -26.89
N ASP A 561 21.02 23.42 -25.66
CA ASP A 561 21.58 22.48 -24.68
C ASP A 561 20.51 21.48 -24.22
N TRP A 562 19.29 21.99 -23.98
CA TRP A 562 18.13 21.17 -23.70
C TRP A 562 17.86 20.16 -24.82
N LEU A 563 17.80 20.61 -26.08
CA LEU A 563 17.52 19.77 -27.24
C LEU A 563 18.57 18.67 -27.39
N ARG A 564 19.87 19.00 -27.27
CA ARG A 564 20.94 17.99 -27.31
C ARG A 564 20.77 16.95 -26.19
N THR A 565 20.41 17.39 -24.99
CA THR A 565 20.27 16.50 -23.83
C THR A 565 19.07 15.56 -23.96
N ILE A 566 17.88 16.07 -24.34
CA ILE A 566 16.69 15.20 -24.49
C ILE A 566 16.84 14.19 -25.63
N ASN A 567 17.51 14.57 -26.73
CA ASN A 567 17.81 13.66 -27.83
C ASN A 567 18.72 12.52 -27.34
N GLY A 568 19.79 12.86 -26.62
CA GLY A 568 20.71 11.88 -26.05
C GLY A 568 20.04 10.94 -25.03
N MET A 569 19.17 11.46 -24.18
CA MET A 569 18.37 10.65 -23.25
C MET A 569 17.45 9.68 -24.00
N ALA A 570 16.72 10.16 -25.02
CA ALA A 570 15.83 9.33 -25.82
C ALA A 570 16.59 8.23 -26.57
N ASP A 571 17.74 8.55 -27.18
CA ASP A 571 18.58 7.55 -27.83
C ASP A 571 19.12 6.49 -26.85
N GLY A 572 19.48 6.90 -25.63
CA GLY A 572 19.87 5.98 -24.57
C GLY A 572 18.74 5.01 -24.19
N LEU A 573 17.51 5.53 -24.02
CA LEU A 573 16.33 4.71 -23.70
C LEU A 573 15.96 3.74 -24.83
N ILE A 574 16.07 4.17 -26.10
CA ILE A 574 15.79 3.30 -27.24
C ILE A 574 16.84 2.19 -27.34
N ARG A 575 18.11 2.49 -27.03
CA ARG A 575 19.20 1.51 -27.11
C ARG A 575 19.05 0.35 -26.14
N VAL A 576 18.50 0.61 -24.94
CA VAL A 576 18.35 -0.42 -23.88
C VAL A 576 16.97 -1.08 -23.89
N GLN A 577 16.06 -0.65 -24.77
CA GLN A 577 14.76 -1.28 -24.95
C GLN A 577 14.92 -2.69 -25.53
N GLN A 578 14.18 -3.65 -25.00
CA GLN A 578 14.21 -5.03 -25.50
C GLN A 578 13.43 -5.20 -26.82
N PRO A 579 13.66 -6.29 -27.58
CA PRO A 579 12.94 -6.57 -28.83
C PRO A 579 11.43 -6.70 -28.70
N ASP A 580 10.87 -6.93 -27.51
CA ASP A 580 9.43 -6.95 -27.22
C ASP A 580 8.88 -5.57 -26.79
N GLY A 581 9.73 -4.56 -26.65
CA GLY A 581 9.37 -3.21 -26.17
C GLY A 581 9.52 -3.02 -24.66
N SER A 582 9.87 -4.07 -23.92
CA SER A 582 10.04 -4.04 -22.47
C SER A 582 11.32 -3.32 -22.02
N TYR A 583 11.33 -2.96 -20.75
CA TYR A 583 12.54 -2.58 -20.00
C TYR A 583 12.70 -3.56 -18.83
N ARG A 584 13.96 -3.92 -18.52
CA ARG A 584 14.29 -4.95 -17.53
C ARG A 584 15.04 -4.36 -16.33
N TYR A 585 14.92 -5.02 -15.18
CA TYR A 585 15.56 -4.69 -13.93
C TYR A 585 16.18 -5.95 -13.33
N ASP A 586 17.50 -5.92 -13.14
CA ASP A 586 18.28 -7.06 -12.63
C ASP A 586 19.05 -6.73 -11.34
N GLY A 587 18.54 -5.77 -10.56
CA GLY A 587 19.10 -5.44 -9.25
C GLY A 587 18.50 -6.25 -8.10
N ASP A 588 19.03 -6.06 -6.89
CA ASP A 588 18.69 -6.84 -5.70
C ASP A 588 17.19 -6.81 -5.34
N TYR A 589 16.51 -5.70 -5.64
CA TYR A 589 15.07 -5.55 -5.37
C TYR A 589 14.18 -6.43 -6.26
N ARG A 590 14.74 -7.16 -7.24
CA ARG A 590 14.01 -8.15 -8.02
C ARG A 590 13.58 -9.34 -7.18
N ARG A 591 14.30 -9.64 -6.10
CA ARG A 591 14.03 -10.78 -5.21
C ARG A 591 12.55 -10.81 -4.78
N GLY A 592 11.90 -11.94 -4.99
CA GLY A 592 10.47 -12.15 -4.68
C GLY A 592 9.52 -11.79 -5.84
N HIS A 593 10.00 -11.19 -6.92
CA HIS A 593 9.20 -10.99 -8.13
C HIS A 593 9.46 -12.11 -9.16
N PHE A 594 8.40 -12.53 -9.85
CA PHE A 594 8.43 -13.69 -10.76
C PHE A 594 9.08 -13.38 -12.13
N GLU A 595 9.29 -12.11 -12.44
CA GLU A 595 9.96 -11.66 -13.66
C GLU A 595 10.94 -10.51 -13.35
N ASP A 596 11.73 -10.11 -14.34
CA ASP A 596 12.71 -9.00 -14.27
C ASP A 596 12.15 -7.68 -14.79
N THR A 597 10.84 -7.49 -14.75
CA THR A 597 10.19 -6.27 -15.24
C THR A 597 8.91 -5.99 -14.47
N ALA A 598 8.41 -4.77 -14.55
CA ALA A 598 7.14 -4.37 -13.98
C ALA A 598 6.58 -3.17 -14.76
N SER A 599 5.33 -2.83 -14.48
CA SER A 599 4.67 -1.66 -15.08
C SER A 599 5.46 -0.37 -14.82
N GLY A 600 5.98 -0.15 -13.61
CA GLY A 600 6.79 1.02 -13.25
C GLY A 600 8.14 1.09 -13.98
N ILE A 601 8.78 -0.06 -14.21
CA ILE A 601 10.03 -0.16 -14.98
C ILE A 601 9.80 0.22 -16.45
N CYS A 602 8.62 -0.08 -17.00
CA CYS A 602 8.28 0.23 -18.39
C CYS A 602 7.63 1.63 -18.57
N SER A 603 6.79 2.07 -17.63
CA SER A 603 6.04 3.34 -17.73
C SER A 603 6.97 4.55 -17.70
N ARG A 604 8.05 4.46 -16.92
CA ARG A 604 9.04 5.54 -16.81
C ARG A 604 9.70 5.88 -18.16
N PRO A 605 10.37 4.95 -18.84
CA PRO A 605 10.95 5.24 -20.15
C PRO A 605 9.89 5.52 -21.23
N ALA A 606 8.70 4.90 -21.15
CA ALA A 606 7.62 5.15 -22.11
C ALA A 606 7.16 6.62 -22.10
N HIS A 607 6.83 7.20 -20.94
CA HIS A 607 6.40 8.61 -20.90
C HIS A 607 7.55 9.56 -21.26
N GLN A 608 8.80 9.23 -20.92
CA GLN A 608 9.97 10.04 -21.30
C GLN A 608 10.17 10.08 -22.83
N LEU A 609 10.03 8.94 -23.50
CA LEU A 609 10.08 8.87 -24.96
C LEU A 609 8.91 9.59 -25.63
N LEU A 610 7.72 9.55 -25.03
CA LEU A 610 6.54 10.24 -25.53
C LEU A 610 6.60 11.75 -25.32
N GLU A 611 7.11 12.23 -24.18
CA GLU A 611 7.43 13.66 -23.99
C GLU A 611 8.45 14.13 -25.03
N HIS A 612 9.50 13.33 -25.26
CA HIS A 612 10.47 13.63 -26.31
C HIS A 612 9.83 13.74 -27.69
N ALA A 613 9.00 12.77 -28.08
CA ALA A 613 8.26 12.81 -29.35
C ALA A 613 7.28 14.00 -29.41
N TYR A 614 6.64 14.34 -28.29
CA TYR A 614 5.72 15.46 -28.15
C TYR A 614 6.41 16.80 -28.39
N TYR A 615 7.62 17.01 -27.89
CA TYR A 615 8.35 18.24 -28.14
C TYR A 615 9.03 18.29 -29.51
N THR A 616 9.62 17.18 -29.97
CA THR A 616 10.52 17.18 -31.14
C THR A 616 9.87 16.72 -32.44
N GLY A 617 8.74 16.00 -32.37
CA GLY A 617 8.17 15.30 -33.52
C GLY A 617 8.89 13.99 -33.88
N SER A 618 9.80 13.50 -33.04
CA SER A 618 10.58 12.27 -33.27
C SER A 618 9.69 11.03 -33.45
N GLN A 619 9.61 10.54 -34.69
CA GLN A 619 8.90 9.30 -35.02
C GLN A 619 9.58 8.07 -34.42
N LYS A 620 10.91 8.10 -34.29
CA LYS A 620 11.68 7.00 -33.67
C LYS A 620 11.31 6.82 -32.21
N SER A 621 11.19 7.92 -31.45
CA SER A 621 10.78 7.87 -30.04
C SER A 621 9.33 7.48 -29.88
N LEU A 622 8.44 7.97 -30.75
CA LEU A 622 7.04 7.56 -30.78
C LEU A 622 6.91 6.04 -31.00
N ALA A 623 7.55 5.50 -32.05
CA ALA A 623 7.49 4.08 -32.37
C ALA A 623 8.01 3.20 -31.22
N ALA A 624 9.15 3.58 -30.60
CA ALA A 624 9.69 2.87 -29.46
C ALA A 624 8.72 2.89 -28.26
N ALA A 625 8.16 4.04 -27.92
CA ALA A 625 7.22 4.14 -26.81
C ALA A 625 5.92 3.36 -27.05
N LEU A 626 5.35 3.41 -28.25
CA LEU A 626 4.14 2.65 -28.59
C LEU A 626 4.36 1.15 -28.43
N LYS A 627 5.56 0.65 -28.77
CA LYS A 627 5.95 -0.74 -28.53
C LYS A 627 5.97 -1.09 -27.04
N THR A 628 6.48 -0.19 -26.19
CA THR A 628 6.43 -0.37 -24.73
C THR A 628 4.99 -0.34 -24.19
N LEU A 629 4.14 0.56 -24.69
CA LEU A 629 2.73 0.62 -24.28
C LEU A 629 1.98 -0.65 -24.66
N GLU A 630 2.26 -1.23 -25.83
CA GLU A 630 1.68 -2.51 -26.24
C GLU A 630 2.11 -3.63 -25.29
N PHE A 631 3.40 -3.72 -24.96
CA PHE A 631 3.91 -4.67 -23.96
C PHE A 631 3.22 -4.50 -22.59
N MET A 632 2.98 -3.25 -22.16
CA MET A 632 2.40 -2.95 -20.86
C MET A 632 0.96 -3.43 -20.68
N LYS A 633 0.18 -3.66 -21.74
CA LYS A 633 -1.22 -4.11 -21.65
C LYS A 633 -1.39 -5.40 -20.83
N ARG A 634 -0.37 -6.25 -20.77
CA ARG A 634 -0.37 -7.52 -20.01
C ARG A 634 -0.33 -7.31 -18.49
N PHE A 635 0.17 -6.18 -18.00
CA PHE A 635 0.32 -5.94 -16.57
C PHE A 635 -1.06 -5.74 -15.94
N ARG A 636 -1.26 -6.39 -14.80
CA ARG A 636 -2.54 -6.39 -14.06
C ARG A 636 -2.52 -5.50 -12.82
N THR A 637 -1.33 -5.14 -12.38
CA THR A 637 -1.07 -4.49 -11.10
C THR A 637 -0.02 -3.38 -11.33
N PRO A 638 -0.20 -2.17 -10.79
CA PRO A 638 0.81 -1.13 -10.85
C PRO A 638 1.94 -1.46 -9.87
N ARG A 639 3.17 -1.74 -10.33
CA ARG A 639 4.29 -2.21 -9.48
C ARG A 639 5.63 -1.60 -9.87
N GLY A 640 6.54 -1.53 -8.90
CA GLY A 640 7.98 -1.47 -9.15
C GLY A 640 8.49 -0.19 -9.83
N ALA A 641 7.99 0.98 -9.45
CA ALA A 641 8.56 2.26 -9.92
C ALA A 641 9.68 2.79 -9.00
N GLN A 642 9.82 2.22 -7.80
CA GLN A 642 10.73 2.68 -6.74
C GLN A 642 11.83 1.67 -6.35
N THR A 643 12.35 0.92 -7.32
CA THR A 643 13.37 -0.13 -7.11
C THR A 643 14.79 0.38 -6.75
N TRP A 644 14.89 1.60 -6.25
CA TRP A 644 16.08 2.08 -5.54
C TRP A 644 16.07 1.68 -4.06
N GLU A 645 14.88 1.48 -3.47
CA GLU A 645 14.73 1.08 -2.06
C GLU A 645 13.59 0.09 -1.77
N VAL A 646 12.63 -0.04 -2.69
CA VAL A 646 11.43 -0.88 -2.54
C VAL A 646 11.50 -2.10 -3.46
N PRO A 647 11.03 -3.29 -3.05
CA PRO A 647 10.99 -4.47 -3.90
C PRO A 647 10.28 -4.24 -5.24
N LEU A 648 10.76 -4.84 -6.33
CA LEU A 648 10.15 -4.79 -7.67
C LEU A 648 8.72 -5.33 -7.64
N HIS A 649 8.45 -6.29 -6.75
CA HIS A 649 7.13 -6.84 -6.52
C HIS A 649 6.14 -5.79 -6.02
N THR A 650 6.55 -4.71 -5.36
CA THR A 650 5.61 -3.91 -4.57
C THR A 650 4.66 -3.04 -5.40
N PRO A 651 3.35 -3.03 -5.08
CA PRO A 651 2.37 -2.13 -5.71
C PRO A 651 2.70 -0.65 -5.49
N ASP A 652 2.50 0.19 -6.52
CA ASP A 652 3.09 1.54 -6.58
C ASP A 652 2.22 2.58 -7.32
N ILE A 653 1.90 3.69 -6.67
CA ILE A 653 1.12 4.79 -7.28
C ILE A 653 1.89 5.49 -8.41
N LEU A 654 3.22 5.56 -8.35
CA LEU A 654 4.02 6.19 -9.41
C LEU A 654 3.91 5.43 -10.73
N ALA A 655 3.83 4.10 -10.67
CA ALA A 655 3.61 3.28 -11.86
C ALA A 655 2.28 3.64 -12.53
N SER A 656 1.22 3.83 -11.73
CA SER A 656 -0.08 4.30 -12.25
C SER A 656 0.04 5.69 -12.88
N GLY A 657 0.62 6.66 -12.17
CA GLY A 657 0.75 8.05 -12.65
C GLY A 657 1.54 8.18 -13.95
N GLN A 658 2.68 7.51 -14.04
CA GLN A 658 3.52 7.52 -15.25
C GLN A 658 2.84 6.80 -16.42
N ALA A 659 2.10 5.72 -16.17
CA ALA A 659 1.35 5.01 -17.20
C ALA A 659 0.21 5.86 -17.76
N VAL A 660 -0.53 6.59 -16.91
CA VAL A 660 -1.54 7.58 -17.34
C VAL A 660 -0.89 8.63 -18.24
N TRP A 661 0.22 9.23 -17.77
CA TRP A 661 0.94 10.25 -18.53
C TRP A 661 1.38 9.72 -19.91
N ALA A 662 2.02 8.55 -19.95
CA ALA A 662 2.42 7.91 -21.21
C ALA A 662 1.21 7.73 -22.14
N CYS A 663 0.13 7.10 -21.67
CA CYS A 663 -1.03 6.80 -22.49
C CYS A 663 -1.72 8.07 -23.03
N VAL A 664 -1.84 9.14 -22.23
CA VAL A 664 -2.39 10.41 -22.70
C VAL A 664 -1.50 11.04 -23.79
N ARG A 665 -0.17 11.00 -23.63
CA ARG A 665 0.75 11.51 -24.65
C ARG A 665 0.70 10.71 -25.94
N ALA A 666 0.55 9.39 -25.85
CA ALA A 666 0.35 8.55 -27.01
C ALA A 666 -0.93 8.94 -27.76
N TYR A 667 -2.05 9.17 -27.05
CA TYR A 667 -3.27 9.70 -27.65
C TYR A 667 -3.06 11.05 -28.34
N GLN A 668 -2.42 12.01 -27.67
CA GLN A 668 -2.18 13.35 -28.25
C GLN A 668 -1.32 13.32 -29.51
N LEU A 669 -0.42 12.34 -29.63
CA LEU A 669 0.46 12.18 -30.79
C LEU A 669 -0.17 11.38 -31.94
N THR A 670 -1.12 10.50 -31.65
CA THR A 670 -1.66 9.53 -32.64
C THR A 670 -3.13 9.72 -32.96
N GLY A 671 -3.91 10.31 -32.05
CA GLY A 671 -5.37 10.34 -32.10
C GLY A 671 -6.06 9.01 -31.77
N ASP A 672 -5.33 7.93 -31.46
CA ASP A 672 -5.92 6.62 -31.18
C ASP A 672 -6.55 6.57 -29.78
N ARG A 673 -7.89 6.45 -29.75
CA ARG A 673 -8.69 6.35 -28.51
C ARG A 673 -8.38 5.10 -27.69
N SER A 674 -7.75 4.07 -28.25
CA SER A 674 -7.29 2.90 -27.48
C SER A 674 -6.30 3.32 -26.37
N HIS A 675 -5.47 4.34 -26.64
CA HIS A 675 -4.58 4.91 -25.62
C HIS A 675 -5.32 5.66 -24.52
N LEU A 676 -6.45 6.33 -24.82
CA LEU A 676 -7.29 6.91 -23.76
C LEU A 676 -7.95 5.85 -22.89
N ALA A 677 -8.38 4.73 -23.49
CA ALA A 677 -8.92 3.62 -22.73
C ALA A 677 -7.88 3.03 -21.75
N GLU A 678 -6.63 2.86 -22.19
CA GLU A 678 -5.54 2.47 -21.29
C GLU A 678 -5.17 3.57 -20.27
N ALA A 679 -5.21 4.85 -20.65
CA ALA A 679 -5.00 5.96 -19.71
C ALA A 679 -6.04 5.94 -18.59
N ARG A 680 -7.33 5.76 -18.92
CA ARG A 680 -8.41 5.59 -17.95
C ARG A 680 -8.18 4.37 -17.06
N ARG A 681 -7.82 3.23 -17.65
CA ARG A 681 -7.53 2.01 -16.91
C ARG A 681 -6.45 2.24 -15.86
N TRP A 682 -5.30 2.80 -16.25
CA TRP A 682 -4.19 3.14 -15.33
C TRP A 682 -4.56 4.26 -14.35
N ALA A 683 -5.46 5.17 -14.71
CA ALA A 683 -5.95 6.17 -13.78
C ALA A 683 -6.72 5.50 -12.64
N VAL A 684 -7.57 4.53 -12.95
CA VAL A 684 -8.33 3.77 -11.95
C VAL A 684 -7.42 2.98 -11.01
N THR A 685 -6.32 2.40 -11.48
CA THR A 685 -5.40 1.62 -10.61
C THR A 685 -4.71 2.45 -9.53
N GLY A 686 -4.65 3.78 -9.67
CA GLY A 686 -4.10 4.69 -8.67
C GLY A 686 -5.08 5.10 -7.56
N LEU A 687 -6.40 5.01 -7.80
CA LEU A 687 -7.42 5.42 -6.82
C LEU A 687 -7.32 4.70 -5.47
N PRO A 688 -6.99 3.39 -5.39
CA PRO A 688 -6.79 2.69 -4.12
C PRO A 688 -5.62 3.22 -3.28
N PHE A 689 -4.74 4.08 -3.80
CA PHE A 689 -3.65 4.67 -3.02
C PHE A 689 -4.04 6.01 -2.38
N VAL A 690 -5.21 6.56 -2.73
CA VAL A 690 -5.67 7.90 -2.33
C VAL A 690 -6.70 7.79 -1.21
N TYR A 691 -6.48 8.49 -0.10
CA TYR A 691 -7.43 8.55 1.01
C TYR A 691 -8.73 9.25 0.60
N GLN A 692 -9.82 8.51 0.51
CA GLN A 692 -11.15 9.00 0.15
C GLN A 692 -12.00 9.34 1.38
N TRP A 693 -11.44 9.34 2.58
CA TRP A 693 -12.14 9.65 3.82
C TRP A 693 -11.17 10.36 4.77
N SER A 694 -11.69 10.83 5.90
CA SER A 694 -10.88 11.53 6.89
C SER A 694 -11.51 11.48 8.27
N ASN A 695 -10.72 11.15 9.28
CA ASN A 695 -10.98 11.46 10.68
C ASN A 695 -9.89 12.34 11.31
N GLN A 696 -8.99 12.86 10.47
CA GLN A 696 -7.92 13.79 10.84
C GLN A 696 -8.04 15.10 10.03
N PRO A 697 -7.49 16.22 10.54
CA PRO A 697 -7.49 17.50 9.83
C PRO A 697 -6.84 17.42 8.43
N ILE A 698 -5.67 16.80 8.34
CA ILE A 698 -4.96 16.52 7.09
C ILE A 698 -4.94 15.01 6.88
N MET A 699 -5.71 14.54 5.89
CA MET A 699 -5.82 13.13 5.51
C MET A 699 -6.56 12.93 4.19
N ARG A 700 -7.66 13.67 3.97
CA ARG A 700 -8.45 13.52 2.74
C ARG A 700 -7.58 13.87 1.54
N TYR A 701 -7.54 12.97 0.54
CA TYR A 701 -6.66 13.01 -0.62
C TYR A 701 -5.15 12.88 -0.33
N ALA A 702 -4.77 12.49 0.90
CA ALA A 702 -3.42 12.02 1.15
C ALA A 702 -3.14 10.76 0.32
N THR A 703 -1.87 10.50 -0.01
CA THR A 703 -1.50 9.35 -0.84
C THR A 703 -0.47 8.46 -0.17
N THR A 704 -0.78 7.18 -0.01
CA THR A 704 0.21 6.15 0.33
C THR A 704 1.03 5.82 -0.93
N PRO A 705 2.37 5.78 -0.88
CA PRO A 705 3.19 5.63 -2.08
C PRO A 705 3.18 4.21 -2.63
N VAL A 706 3.34 3.22 -1.76
CA VAL A 706 3.49 1.79 -2.07
C VAL A 706 2.86 0.93 -0.99
N TYR A 707 2.55 -0.32 -1.32
CA TYR A 707 2.08 -1.32 -0.35
C TYR A 707 3.22 -2.24 0.10
N GLY A 708 4.28 -1.67 0.66
CA GLY A 708 5.46 -2.41 1.10
C GLY A 708 6.41 -1.58 1.95
N ALA A 709 7.62 -2.08 2.17
CA ALA A 709 8.62 -1.45 3.02
C ALA A 709 9.96 -1.24 2.30
N THR A 710 10.67 -0.18 2.70
CA THR A 710 12.07 0.02 2.29
C THR A 710 12.92 -1.16 2.77
N HIS A 711 13.71 -1.74 1.87
CA HIS A 711 14.52 -2.94 2.11
C HIS A 711 13.73 -4.09 2.77
N TRP A 712 12.46 -4.28 2.41
CA TRP A 712 11.53 -5.25 3.02
C TRP A 712 11.30 -5.07 4.52
N LYS A 713 11.85 -4.03 5.16
CA LYS A 713 11.87 -3.92 6.63
C LYS A 713 11.29 -2.63 7.13
N ALA A 714 11.95 -1.50 6.85
CA ALA A 714 11.56 -0.23 7.42
C ALA A 714 12.11 0.96 6.59
N PRO A 715 11.37 2.08 6.56
CA PRO A 715 10.00 2.22 7.05
C PRO A 715 9.00 1.37 6.24
N ASN A 716 7.91 0.95 6.90
CA ASN A 716 6.75 0.37 6.24
C ASN A 716 5.84 1.51 5.76
N TRP A 717 5.62 1.60 4.45
CA TRP A 717 4.92 2.72 3.84
C TRP A 717 3.39 2.58 3.87
N ILE A 718 2.85 1.41 4.21
CA ILE A 718 1.40 1.18 4.28
C ILE A 718 0.78 2.09 5.34
N GLY A 719 -0.13 2.96 4.90
CA GLY A 719 -0.81 3.94 5.74
C GLY A 719 0.01 5.19 6.07
N LEU A 720 1.20 5.35 5.49
CA LEU A 720 2.02 6.57 5.61
C LEU A 720 1.89 7.41 4.34
N PRO A 721 1.29 8.61 4.42
CA PRO A 721 1.29 9.56 3.32
C PRO A 721 2.70 9.99 2.90
N VAL A 722 2.99 9.80 1.61
CA VAL A 722 4.17 10.32 0.91
C VAL A 722 3.66 11.06 -0.31
N GLN A 723 3.36 12.35 -0.11
CA GLN A 723 2.48 13.08 -1.01
C GLN A 723 3.14 13.38 -2.37
N TRP A 724 4.48 13.46 -2.42
CA TRP A 724 5.17 13.73 -3.68
C TRP A 724 4.92 12.61 -4.71
N CYS A 725 4.75 11.35 -4.30
CA CYS A 725 4.34 10.27 -5.20
C CYS A 725 2.95 10.54 -5.79
N GLY A 726 2.01 10.96 -4.94
CA GLY A 726 0.68 11.39 -5.34
C GLY A 726 0.69 12.55 -6.33
N THR A 727 1.62 13.50 -6.21
CA THR A 727 1.68 14.65 -7.14
C THR A 727 2.00 14.24 -8.58
N VAL A 728 2.78 13.17 -8.79
CA VAL A 728 3.05 12.63 -10.15
C VAL A 728 1.79 12.00 -10.73
N TYR A 729 1.03 11.26 -9.92
CA TYR A 729 -0.26 10.72 -10.33
C TYR A 729 -1.28 11.82 -10.63
N ALA A 730 -1.40 12.83 -9.77
CA ALA A 730 -2.25 14.01 -10.00
C ALA A 730 -1.90 14.74 -11.30
N TYR A 731 -0.61 14.83 -11.65
CA TYR A 731 -0.19 15.42 -12.93
C TYR A 731 -0.73 14.62 -14.13
N GLY A 732 -0.57 13.29 -14.09
CA GLY A 732 -1.15 12.40 -15.11
C GLY A 732 -2.67 12.56 -15.22
N LEU A 733 -3.38 12.67 -14.10
CA LEU A 733 -4.83 12.90 -14.08
C LEU A 733 -5.24 14.24 -14.71
N LEU A 734 -4.50 15.32 -14.46
CA LEU A 734 -4.77 16.62 -15.10
C LEU A 734 -4.55 16.58 -16.61
N LEU A 735 -3.61 15.76 -17.10
CA LEU A 735 -3.45 15.53 -18.54
C LEU A 735 -4.62 14.73 -19.13
N LEU A 736 -5.20 13.79 -18.37
CA LEU A 736 -6.33 12.96 -18.79
C LEU A 736 -7.66 13.72 -18.78
N ALA A 737 -7.89 14.58 -17.78
CA ALA A 737 -9.17 15.24 -17.52
C ALA A 737 -9.84 15.94 -18.73
N PRO A 738 -9.11 16.56 -19.67
CA PRO A 738 -9.74 17.16 -20.86
C PRO A 738 -10.33 16.15 -21.86
N TYR A 739 -9.99 14.86 -21.75
CA TYR A 739 -10.30 13.84 -22.74
C TYR A 739 -11.18 12.69 -22.21
N ASP A 740 -11.35 12.60 -20.89
CA ASP A 740 -12.09 11.53 -20.22
C ASP A 740 -12.92 12.06 -19.06
N ASP A 741 -14.19 11.67 -19.02
CA ASP A 741 -15.21 12.10 -18.05
C ASP A 741 -15.78 10.93 -17.22
N THR A 742 -15.12 9.76 -17.23
CA THR A 742 -15.53 8.59 -16.44
C THR A 742 -15.63 8.90 -14.95
N LEU A 743 -14.78 9.81 -14.49
CA LEU A 743 -14.74 10.37 -13.15
C LEU A 743 -14.25 11.83 -13.28
N ASP A 744 -14.54 12.68 -12.30
CA ASP A 744 -13.92 14.01 -12.23
C ASP A 744 -12.43 13.89 -11.83
N TRP A 745 -11.59 13.55 -12.83
CA TRP A 745 -10.15 13.39 -12.65
C TRP A 745 -9.48 14.68 -12.17
N ARG A 746 -10.03 15.84 -12.53
CA ARG A 746 -9.55 17.14 -12.07
C ARG A 746 -9.79 17.31 -10.58
N GLN A 747 -10.96 16.94 -10.07
CA GLN A 747 -11.24 16.96 -8.62
C GLN A 747 -10.29 16.04 -7.84
N VAL A 748 -10.01 14.83 -8.33
CA VAL A 748 -9.04 13.93 -7.68
C VAL A 748 -7.66 14.58 -7.61
N ALA A 749 -7.18 15.12 -8.74
CA ALA A 749 -5.88 15.78 -8.81
C ALA A 749 -5.79 17.04 -7.93
N GLU A 750 -6.85 17.86 -7.92
CA GLU A 750 -6.93 19.06 -7.10
C GLU A 750 -6.99 18.73 -5.61
N GLY A 751 -7.69 17.66 -5.22
CA GLY A 751 -7.69 17.17 -3.85
C GLY A 751 -6.29 16.77 -3.38
N ILE A 752 -5.55 16.01 -4.21
CA ILE A 752 -4.16 15.59 -3.93
C ILE A 752 -3.24 16.82 -3.81
N LEU A 753 -3.41 17.81 -4.69
CA LEU A 753 -2.68 19.08 -4.63
C LEU A 753 -2.95 19.81 -3.30
N ILE A 754 -4.21 20.05 -2.96
CA ILE A 754 -4.58 20.79 -1.74
C ILE A 754 -4.05 20.05 -0.50
N CYS A 755 -4.13 18.73 -0.46
CA CYS A 755 -3.56 17.94 0.63
C CYS A 755 -2.03 18.14 0.73
N GLY A 756 -1.31 18.18 -0.39
CA GLY A 756 0.13 18.48 -0.40
C GLY A 756 0.46 19.90 0.08
N GLU A 757 -0.37 20.88 -0.27
CA GLU A 757 -0.22 22.24 0.23
C GLU A 757 -0.50 22.38 1.74
N GLN A 758 -1.41 21.57 2.29
CA GLN A 758 -1.63 21.48 3.74
C GLN A 758 -0.42 20.85 4.44
N MET A 759 0.23 19.88 3.78
CA MET A 759 1.41 19.17 4.31
C MET A 759 2.71 19.97 4.24
N GLN A 760 2.82 21.01 3.39
CA GLN A 760 4.02 21.85 3.34
C GLN A 760 4.36 22.44 4.71
N TYR A 761 5.65 22.66 4.96
CA TYR A 761 6.11 23.40 6.14
C TYR A 761 5.70 24.87 6.01
N PRO A 762 4.89 25.41 6.93
CA PRO A 762 4.40 26.79 6.83
C PRO A 762 5.48 27.83 7.19
N ASP A 763 6.46 27.46 8.01
CA ASP A 763 7.51 28.31 8.55
C ASP A 763 8.77 27.49 8.90
N GLY A 764 9.72 28.14 9.56
CA GLY A 764 10.96 27.52 10.04
C GLY A 764 12.00 27.26 8.94
N PRO A 765 13.08 26.52 9.26
CA PRO A 765 14.17 26.25 8.31
C PRO A 765 13.71 25.56 7.03
N SER A 766 12.71 24.67 7.15
CA SER A 766 12.17 23.85 6.05
C SER A 766 11.01 24.54 5.30
N VAL A 767 10.76 25.82 5.56
CA VAL A 767 9.63 26.59 5.02
C VAL A 767 9.43 26.34 3.52
N GLY A 768 8.18 26.04 3.16
CA GLY A 768 7.75 25.78 1.79
C GLY A 768 8.18 24.45 1.18
N CYS A 769 9.06 23.68 1.83
CA CYS A 769 9.32 22.31 1.42
C CYS A 769 8.10 21.42 1.72
N LEU A 770 7.98 20.33 0.97
CA LEU A 770 7.08 19.23 1.29
C LEU A 770 7.86 18.22 2.14
N PRO A 771 7.30 17.66 3.23
CA PRO A 771 7.95 16.56 3.93
C PRO A 771 7.99 15.29 3.05
N ASP A 772 8.89 14.38 3.36
CA ASP A 772 8.89 13.05 2.76
C ASP A 772 7.69 12.26 3.27
N VAL A 773 7.44 12.31 4.58
CA VAL A 773 6.29 11.64 5.23
C VAL A 773 5.44 12.62 6.02
N PHE A 774 4.13 12.47 5.93
CA PHE A 774 3.19 13.12 6.84
C PHE A 774 2.48 12.08 7.71
N GLU A 775 2.71 12.11 9.02
CA GLU A 775 2.11 11.18 9.95
C GLU A 775 0.66 11.54 10.28
N LEU A 776 -0.29 10.71 9.85
CA LEU A 776 -1.71 11.01 10.04
C LEU A 776 -2.14 11.10 11.52
N LYS A 777 -1.63 10.23 12.40
CA LYS A 777 -2.07 10.24 13.81
C LYS A 777 -1.55 11.44 14.59
N SER A 778 -0.26 11.75 14.42
CA SER A 778 0.40 12.85 15.13
C SER A 778 0.25 14.20 14.40
N GLN A 779 -0.21 14.18 13.15
CA GLN A 779 -0.24 15.33 12.23
C GLN A 779 1.15 16.00 12.07
N ARG A 780 2.21 15.18 12.17
CA ARG A 780 3.60 15.64 12.10
C ARG A 780 4.20 15.42 10.71
N ARG A 781 5.03 16.37 10.31
CA ARG A 781 5.87 16.32 9.12
C ARG A 781 7.18 15.63 9.48
N ARG A 782 7.64 14.70 8.65
CA ARG A 782 8.96 14.06 8.80
C ARG A 782 9.82 14.36 7.56
N PRO A 783 11.11 14.68 7.76
CA PRO A 783 12.05 14.85 6.64
C PRO A 783 12.25 13.51 5.90
N ALA A 784 12.81 13.45 4.70
CA ALA A 784 13.53 14.48 3.93
C ALA A 784 12.66 15.64 3.41
N ASP A 785 13.13 16.87 3.55
CA ASP A 785 12.41 18.06 3.08
C ASP A 785 12.64 18.26 1.59
N ILE A 786 11.58 18.08 0.81
CA ILE A 786 11.58 18.01 -0.65
C ILE A 786 11.16 19.36 -1.24
N ASN A 787 11.84 19.77 -2.31
CA ASN A 787 11.46 20.98 -3.04
C ASN A 787 9.99 20.98 -3.52
N PRO A 788 9.31 22.14 -3.57
CA PRO A 788 7.89 22.22 -3.90
C PRO A 788 7.57 22.23 -5.41
N GLY A 789 8.51 21.84 -6.28
CA GLY A 789 8.37 22.04 -7.73
C GLY A 789 7.12 21.40 -8.33
N ALA A 790 6.75 20.19 -7.88
CA ALA A 790 5.52 19.53 -8.34
C ALA A 790 4.24 20.27 -7.90
N LEU A 791 4.21 20.84 -6.68
CA LEU A 791 3.07 21.62 -6.20
C LEU A 791 2.90 22.90 -7.02
N VAL A 792 4.01 23.55 -7.39
CA VAL A 792 3.99 24.74 -8.27
C VAL A 792 3.36 24.38 -9.62
N SER A 793 3.82 23.31 -10.27
CA SER A 793 3.27 22.88 -11.56
C SER A 793 1.78 22.54 -11.48
N LEU A 794 1.37 21.75 -10.49
CA LEU A 794 -0.04 21.37 -10.30
C LEU A 794 -0.93 22.59 -10.04
N ARG A 795 -0.51 23.52 -9.17
CA ARG A 795 -1.28 24.73 -8.85
C ARG A 795 -1.44 25.65 -10.06
N LEU A 796 -0.43 25.74 -10.93
CA LEU A 796 -0.54 26.45 -12.20
C LEU A 796 -1.58 25.79 -13.11
N LEU A 797 -1.50 24.47 -13.32
CA LEU A 797 -2.44 23.75 -14.18
C LEU A 797 -3.89 23.82 -13.68
N VAL A 798 -4.12 23.63 -12.37
CA VAL A 798 -5.46 23.75 -11.77
C VAL A 798 -6.04 25.16 -11.97
N ALA A 799 -5.19 26.19 -11.94
CA ALA A 799 -5.56 27.58 -12.20
C ALA A 799 -5.67 27.92 -13.71
N GLY A 800 -5.57 26.93 -14.61
CA GLY A 800 -5.62 27.16 -16.06
C GLY A 800 -4.39 27.87 -16.64
N LYS A 801 -3.27 27.86 -15.91
CA LYS A 801 -2.00 28.48 -16.32
C LYS A 801 -1.04 27.41 -16.85
N LEU A 802 -0.11 27.84 -17.70
CA LEU A 802 0.96 26.99 -18.22
C LEU A 802 2.01 26.72 -17.14
N ASP A 803 2.29 25.45 -16.84
CA ASP A 803 3.35 25.03 -15.93
C ASP A 803 4.70 24.88 -16.64
N ASN A 804 4.75 24.10 -17.73
CA ASN A 804 5.95 23.71 -18.47
C ASN A 804 5.95 24.33 -19.88
N LEU A 805 6.43 23.64 -20.92
CA LEU A 805 6.45 24.16 -22.29
C LEU A 805 5.09 23.96 -22.97
N SER A 806 4.64 24.97 -23.71
CA SER A 806 3.49 24.89 -24.60
C SER A 806 3.91 24.35 -25.95
N VAL A 807 3.09 23.48 -26.54
CA VAL A 807 3.34 22.88 -27.86
C VAL A 807 2.10 23.05 -28.72
N ALA A 808 2.30 23.51 -29.96
CA ALA A 808 1.26 23.55 -30.98
C ALA A 808 1.74 22.86 -32.25
N ALA A 809 0.84 22.16 -32.94
CA ALA A 809 1.14 21.45 -34.18
C ALA A 809 -0.07 21.44 -35.14
N ASP A 810 0.17 21.51 -36.45
CA ASP A 810 -0.86 21.56 -37.51
C ASP A 810 -0.66 20.48 -38.60
N GLY A 811 0.03 19.39 -38.25
CA GLY A 811 0.35 18.28 -39.15
C GLY A 811 1.57 18.55 -40.05
N ARG A 812 1.91 19.82 -40.30
CA ARG A 812 3.11 20.22 -41.04
C ARG A 812 4.19 20.76 -40.10
N HIS A 813 3.81 21.62 -39.17
CA HIS A 813 4.74 22.25 -38.25
C HIS A 813 4.46 21.83 -36.80
N ARG A 814 5.50 21.90 -35.97
CA ARG A 814 5.44 21.74 -34.51
C ARG A 814 6.28 22.83 -33.86
N VAL A 815 5.68 23.58 -32.95
CA VAL A 815 6.36 24.67 -32.23
C VAL A 815 6.28 24.45 -30.74
N VAL A 816 7.43 24.58 -30.07
CA VAL A 816 7.58 24.52 -28.61
C VAL A 816 7.98 25.89 -28.09
N SER A 817 7.29 26.37 -27.07
CA SER A 817 7.48 27.71 -26.48
C SER A 817 7.35 27.67 -24.95
N PRO A 818 8.11 28.48 -24.19
CA PRO A 818 7.89 28.67 -22.75
C PRO A 818 6.61 29.45 -22.42
N PHE A 819 5.93 29.99 -23.45
CA PHE A 819 4.68 30.73 -23.36
C PHE A 819 3.58 30.04 -24.18
N PRO A 820 2.28 30.27 -23.89
CA PRO A 820 1.19 29.73 -24.68
C PRO A 820 1.36 30.00 -26.19
N VAL A 821 1.35 28.94 -26.99
CA VAL A 821 1.51 29.01 -28.45
C VAL A 821 0.32 28.39 -29.18
N THR A 822 -0.09 29.00 -30.28
CA THR A 822 -1.02 28.44 -31.26
C THR A 822 -0.46 28.62 -32.67
N LEU A 823 -0.86 27.77 -33.62
CA LEU A 823 -0.48 27.92 -35.03
C LEU A 823 -1.64 28.54 -35.81
N ARG A 824 -1.40 29.68 -36.45
CA ARG A 824 -2.42 30.40 -37.24
C ARG A 824 -1.77 31.26 -38.32
N ASP A 825 -2.34 31.26 -39.52
CA ASP A 825 -1.89 32.07 -40.66
C ASP A 825 -0.42 31.82 -41.06
N GLY A 826 0.06 30.58 -40.94
CA GLY A 826 1.45 30.21 -41.25
C GLY A 826 2.50 30.73 -40.25
N ALA A 827 2.05 31.16 -39.07
CA ALA A 827 2.91 31.65 -37.99
C ALA A 827 2.57 30.98 -36.65
N ALA A 828 3.57 30.88 -35.78
CA ALA A 828 3.35 30.64 -34.36
C ALA A 828 2.91 31.95 -33.69
N ARG A 829 1.72 31.96 -33.08
CA ARG A 829 1.19 33.08 -32.28
C ARG A 829 1.47 32.80 -30.81
N ILE A 830 2.25 33.68 -30.18
CA ILE A 830 2.74 33.46 -28.82
C ILE A 830 2.37 34.66 -27.93
N ALA A 831 1.70 34.36 -26.82
CA ALA A 831 1.34 35.36 -25.81
C ALA A 831 2.41 35.37 -24.70
N ALA A 832 3.39 36.27 -24.81
CA ALA A 832 4.49 36.41 -23.87
C ALA A 832 4.40 37.76 -23.12
N GLN A 833 5.21 37.96 -22.07
CA GLN A 833 5.30 39.26 -21.41
C GLN A 833 6.10 40.25 -22.29
N PRO A 834 5.68 41.50 -22.49
CA PRO A 834 6.46 42.49 -23.24
C PRO A 834 7.88 42.64 -22.68
N GLY A 835 8.88 42.69 -23.56
CA GLY A 835 10.29 42.79 -23.20
C GLY A 835 10.95 41.48 -22.75
N ALA A 836 10.18 40.40 -22.55
CA ALA A 836 10.75 39.09 -22.25
C ALA A 836 11.61 38.59 -23.41
N LYS A 837 12.79 38.06 -23.10
CA LYS A 837 13.65 37.35 -24.06
C LYS A 837 13.45 35.86 -23.88
N TYR A 838 13.20 35.15 -24.97
CA TYR A 838 13.00 33.71 -24.94
C TYR A 838 13.35 33.07 -26.27
N GLN A 839 13.51 31.76 -26.27
CA GLN A 839 13.68 30.95 -27.47
C GLN A 839 12.41 30.17 -27.78
N VAL A 840 12.24 29.80 -29.04
CA VAL A 840 11.26 28.80 -29.50
C VAL A 840 11.97 27.71 -30.28
N LEU A 841 11.44 26.49 -30.22
CA LEU A 841 11.87 25.39 -31.08
C LEU A 841 10.81 25.13 -32.14
N ILE A 842 11.21 25.12 -33.40
CA ILE A 842 10.35 24.87 -34.56
C ILE A 842 10.84 23.59 -35.25
N ASP A 843 9.91 22.67 -35.46
CA ASP A 843 10.09 21.40 -36.16
C ASP A 843 11.23 20.54 -35.61
N GLY A 844 11.42 20.58 -34.28
CA GLY A 844 12.41 19.75 -33.59
C GLY A 844 13.87 20.12 -33.84
N ALA A 845 14.15 21.15 -34.64
CA ALA A 845 15.51 21.50 -35.06
C ALA A 845 15.84 22.99 -35.03
N ARG A 846 14.93 23.85 -35.51
CA ARG A 846 15.20 25.29 -35.67
C ARG A 846 14.90 26.03 -34.38
N ILE A 847 15.92 26.63 -33.77
CA ILE A 847 15.76 27.50 -32.60
C ILE A 847 15.71 28.96 -33.07
N THR A 848 14.79 29.75 -32.52
CA THR A 848 14.66 31.18 -32.85
C THR A 848 14.60 31.99 -31.57
N ASP A 849 15.48 32.98 -31.43
CA ASP A 849 15.46 33.95 -30.34
C ASP A 849 14.38 35.01 -30.59
N VAL A 850 13.66 35.37 -29.54
CA VAL A 850 12.54 36.30 -29.58
C VAL A 850 12.71 37.33 -28.48
N THR A 851 12.55 38.60 -28.83
CA THR A 851 12.32 39.69 -27.87
C THR A 851 10.86 40.09 -27.98
N SER A 852 10.08 39.72 -26.96
CA SER A 852 8.63 39.80 -26.96
C SER A 852 8.12 41.23 -27.06
N GLN A 853 7.10 41.44 -27.90
CA GLN A 853 6.26 42.64 -27.91
C GLN A 853 4.93 42.43 -27.18
N GLY A 854 4.75 41.28 -26.51
CA GLY A 854 3.52 40.90 -25.80
C GLY A 854 2.61 39.96 -26.59
N GLN A 855 2.61 40.07 -27.91
CA GLN A 855 1.90 39.21 -28.86
C GLN A 855 2.81 38.98 -30.06
N ASP A 856 3.54 37.86 -30.03
CA ASP A 856 4.58 37.58 -31.01
C ASP A 856 4.04 36.71 -32.14
N ALA A 857 4.52 36.97 -33.36
CA ALA A 857 4.20 36.21 -34.55
C ALA A 857 5.49 35.73 -35.22
N ILE A 858 5.75 34.43 -35.18
CA ILE A 858 6.98 33.85 -35.70
C ILE A 858 6.66 33.06 -36.98
N PRO A 859 7.16 33.47 -38.15
CA PRO A 859 6.94 32.73 -39.39
C PRO A 859 7.51 31.31 -39.34
N LEU A 860 6.71 30.33 -39.78
CA LEU A 860 7.09 28.91 -39.76
C LEU A 860 8.02 28.55 -40.93
N ASP A 861 7.81 29.15 -42.11
CA ASP A 861 8.51 28.86 -43.37
C ASP A 861 9.70 29.78 -43.70
N ALA A 862 10.13 30.64 -42.76
CA ALA A 862 11.24 31.56 -43.03
C ALA A 862 12.56 30.78 -43.23
N GLY A 863 12.99 30.66 -44.50
CA GLY A 863 14.27 30.04 -44.89
C GLY A 863 14.18 28.86 -45.86
N THR A 864 13.00 28.38 -46.23
CA THR A 864 12.85 27.40 -47.31
C THR A 864 12.39 28.14 -48.58
N PRO A 865 13.17 28.16 -49.69
CA PRO A 865 12.70 28.75 -50.94
C PRO A 865 11.38 28.06 -51.32
N ARG A 866 10.34 28.84 -51.60
CA ARG A 866 9.10 28.33 -52.21
C ARG A 866 9.51 27.59 -53.50
N ARG A 867 9.27 26.28 -53.55
CA ARG A 867 9.28 25.53 -54.81
C ARG A 867 7.90 25.59 -55.44
#